data_AF-A0A2V5Y419-F1
#
_entry.id   AF-A0A2V5Y419-F1
#
_cell.length_a   1.000
_cell.length_b   1.000
_cell.length_c   1.000
_cell.angle_alpha   90.00
_cell.angle_beta   90.00
_cell.angle_gamma   90.00
#
_symmetry.space_group_name_H-M   'P 1'
#
loop_
_entity.id
_entity.type
_entity.pdbx_description
1 polymer ?
#
loop_
_entity_poly.entity_id
_entity_poly.type
_entity_poly.pdbx_seq_one_letter_code
_entity_poly.pdbx_strand_id
1 'polypeptide(L)'
;MKVSGTLLPILIFSGFCASECEATVYYSDGTVPSVQSIHNNQAHNGDTIAIPSGTFMWTTRLNITKAIILQGAGVGVTIIKDGVQSGSLIQVSLVAGQVSGITNIEFQNGGRTNYNNVPGIIHIDGSNTNGAQFRFDHNKWYLMNGSIVPNTVLGVADHNAFTTNGRGTFTIYSSHWNDIPNGYDASWSAPIDFGSSKFFFIEDNTFTNTDTTYMGWVSDAYAGARFVVRHNTMLGMAIGDHGTESVGRERGSRAFEVYNNTMDGNNVNAFIGGSRSSTVLIHDNNVTNYWSPADFTLSAYRNHFRFDVWGGGDATNPWDVNSPTIFFTGTAASNTPGTTVTVSGSPNWTPNQWVGYTVRRLTDNCGSGTIDFGAITASTSNTLTYAGADFASNLSFCAGDSLEIRKVLQLLDQPGRGQGSLMANLLHPPLPPGWNNQVTEPCYMWNNGPEQVRFSSGAGTIRAGEHFFHDTPMPGYTPYTYPHPLVTGTGTPTPTPIGSPTPTPSATSTPFPSATSTATGAPTATPTPTATPAPSATTSPTPGPTPTPSPSSTPTPVPHGNPPTDFNGDGHPDYLLYNAGTRQTAIMYLNNNVVIGAALGPTLAAGWGLRGVADFNLDDHPDYLLYNTDTRQTAMWYLNNNVFIGGVYAPTLPTGWELVATGNFNNNRKPDYVLYKASTLQTAVWYLNNNVLIGGDAGPTLPNGWILIGVGDFDRDGHTDYALFYPSSGYTAILYLSGPTLIGAAWGPTVPSGWVLLATADFDGDGNLDYLLYKASTLQTAIWYLNNNVYVGGAYGPTLPAGWILAAP
;
A
#
# COMPACT_ATOMS: atom_id res chain seq x y z
N MET A 1 9.11 38.96 -52.86
CA MET A 1 9.89 37.71 -52.77
C MET A 1 10.55 37.69 -51.41
N LYS A 2 10.15 36.77 -50.51
CA LYS A 2 10.80 36.58 -49.20
C LYS A 2 11.91 35.54 -49.38
N VAL A 3 13.09 35.79 -48.82
CA VAL A 3 14.12 34.77 -48.62
C VAL A 3 14.26 34.54 -47.12
N SER A 4 13.77 33.39 -46.68
CA SER A 4 14.13 32.72 -45.44
C SER A 4 15.07 31.57 -45.86
N GLY A 5 16.12 31.19 -45.15
CA GLY A 5 16.54 31.55 -43.79
C GLY A 5 16.86 30.25 -43.06
N THR A 6 18.14 29.96 -42.83
CA THR A 6 18.59 28.82 -42.03
C THR A 6 19.91 29.14 -41.35
N LEU A 7 19.84 29.47 -40.06
CA LEU A 7 20.98 29.45 -39.15
C LEU A 7 21.14 28.01 -38.63
N LEU A 8 22.35 27.48 -38.70
CA LEU A 8 22.72 26.25 -37.99
C LEU A 8 22.96 26.59 -36.51
N PRO A 9 22.24 25.99 -35.55
CA PRO A 9 22.70 25.92 -34.18
C PRO A 9 23.67 24.74 -34.05
N ILE A 10 24.96 25.03 -33.89
CA ILE A 10 25.92 24.06 -33.37
C ILE A 10 25.59 23.92 -31.88
N LEU A 11 25.08 22.76 -31.45
CA LEU A 11 24.92 22.48 -30.03
C LEU A 11 26.30 22.24 -29.42
N ILE A 12 26.78 23.24 -28.66
CA ILE A 12 27.95 23.11 -27.81
C ILE A 12 27.49 22.48 -26.49
N PHE A 13 27.92 21.25 -26.20
CA PHE A 13 27.78 20.68 -24.86
C PHE A 13 28.75 21.39 -23.90
N SER A 14 28.29 22.47 -23.28
CA SER A 14 29.02 23.16 -22.22
C SER A 14 28.08 23.60 -21.10
N GLY A 15 28.25 22.98 -19.92
CA GLY A 15 27.77 23.52 -18.66
C GLY A 15 26.39 23.04 -18.20
N PHE A 16 26.34 21.83 -17.63
CA PHE A 16 25.60 21.59 -16.38
C PHE A 16 26.35 20.53 -15.57
N CYS A 17 27.27 20.98 -14.70
CA CYS A 17 27.54 20.23 -13.50
C CYS A 17 26.38 20.55 -12.54
N ALA A 18 25.29 19.80 -12.64
CA ALA A 18 24.44 19.62 -11.48
C ALA A 18 25.30 18.88 -10.45
N SER A 19 25.41 19.41 -9.24
CA SER A 19 25.93 18.61 -8.14
C SER A 19 24.96 17.45 -7.91
N GLU A 20 25.50 16.24 -7.80
CA GLU A 20 24.79 15.15 -7.12
C GLU A 20 24.40 15.70 -5.73
N CYS A 21 23.12 15.96 -5.54
CA CYS A 21 22.62 16.47 -4.27
C CYS A 21 22.36 15.24 -3.40
N GLU A 22 23.39 14.82 -2.66
CA GLU A 22 23.17 13.94 -1.51
C GLU A 22 22.05 14.53 -0.64
N ALA A 23 21.16 13.66 -0.13
CA ALA A 23 20.13 14.04 0.84
C ALA A 23 20.79 14.80 2.00
N THR A 24 20.56 16.11 2.07
CA THR A 24 21.36 16.99 2.91
C THR A 24 20.83 16.94 4.34
N VAL A 25 21.73 16.67 5.29
CA VAL A 25 21.42 16.66 6.72
C VAL A 25 21.61 18.06 7.29
N TYR A 26 20.51 18.72 7.63
CA TYR A 26 20.52 20.03 8.29
C TYR A 26 20.37 19.89 9.80
N TYR A 27 21.27 20.51 10.56
CA TYR A 27 21.28 20.42 12.02
C TYR A 27 20.54 21.61 12.65
N SER A 28 19.48 21.31 13.40
CA SER A 28 18.77 22.31 14.22
C SER A 28 19.41 22.49 15.60
N ASP A 29 18.97 23.50 16.35
CA ASP A 29 19.22 23.59 17.80
C ASP A 29 18.18 22.82 18.65
N GLY A 30 17.28 22.08 18.00
CA GLY A 30 16.19 21.32 18.60
C GLY A 30 14.95 22.13 19.01
N THR A 31 14.95 23.45 18.82
CA THR A 31 13.75 24.29 19.01
C THR A 31 12.88 24.32 17.74
N VAL A 32 11.56 24.44 17.90
CA VAL A 32 10.62 24.56 16.77
C VAL A 32 10.97 25.70 15.80
N PRO A 33 11.34 26.93 16.25
CA PRO A 33 11.75 27.99 15.32
C PRO A 33 12.96 27.63 14.46
N SER A 34 13.92 26.87 15.01
CA SER A 34 15.11 26.42 14.28
C SER A 34 14.75 25.37 13.23
N VAL A 35 14.03 24.30 13.63
CA VAL A 35 13.54 23.25 12.73
C VAL A 35 12.64 23.84 11.62
N GLN A 36 11.71 24.73 11.98
CA GLN A 36 10.82 25.39 11.01
C GLN A 36 11.56 26.33 10.06
N SER A 37 12.60 27.04 10.53
CA SER A 37 13.44 27.90 9.69
C SER A 37 14.26 27.09 8.68
N ILE A 38 14.83 25.96 9.11
CA ILE A 38 15.52 25.02 8.23
C ILE A 38 14.54 24.45 7.19
N HIS A 39 13.39 23.94 7.64
CA HIS A 39 12.35 23.42 6.76
C HIS A 39 11.92 24.45 5.70
N ASN A 40 11.67 25.70 6.10
CA ASN A 40 11.17 26.72 5.18
C ASN A 40 12.25 27.20 4.21
N ASN A 41 13.46 27.47 4.70
CA ASN A 41 14.46 28.27 4.00
C ASN A 41 15.69 27.49 3.48
N GLN A 42 15.86 26.22 3.87
CA GLN A 42 17.09 25.45 3.59
C GLN A 42 16.82 24.06 3.00
N ALA A 43 15.99 23.24 3.66
CA ALA A 43 15.72 21.87 3.25
C ALA A 43 14.80 21.78 2.02
N HIS A 44 14.96 20.72 1.23
CA HIS A 44 14.19 20.34 0.06
C HIS A 44 13.54 18.97 0.27
N ASN A 45 12.84 18.44 -0.75
CA ASN A 45 12.38 17.06 -0.71
C ASN A 45 13.59 16.11 -0.78
N GLY A 46 13.55 15.01 -0.02
CA GLY A 46 14.65 14.06 0.17
C GLY A 46 15.58 14.39 1.34
N ASP A 47 15.57 15.62 1.86
CA ASP A 47 16.52 16.05 2.90
C ASP A 47 16.16 15.56 4.31
N THR A 48 17.14 15.59 5.23
CA THR A 48 16.94 15.26 6.64
C THR A 48 17.11 16.50 7.52
N ILE A 49 16.21 16.70 8.48
CA ILE A 49 16.38 17.71 9.53
C ILE A 49 16.68 16.99 10.85
N ALA A 50 17.94 17.10 11.28
CA ALA A 50 18.44 16.51 12.50
C ALA A 50 18.11 17.38 13.74
N ILE A 51 17.58 16.73 14.77
CA ILE A 51 17.36 17.27 16.10
C ILE A 51 18.49 16.72 17.00
N PRO A 52 19.28 17.60 17.65
CA PRO A 52 20.40 17.17 18.47
C PRO A 52 19.94 16.41 19.72
N SER A 53 20.90 15.81 20.43
CA SER A 53 20.67 15.25 21.77
C SER A 53 20.21 16.35 22.74
N GLY A 54 19.18 16.09 23.53
CA GLY A 54 18.66 17.04 24.51
C GLY A 54 17.19 16.78 24.87
N THR A 55 16.66 17.59 25.78
CA THR A 55 15.22 17.64 26.09
C THR A 55 14.66 18.99 25.69
N PHE A 56 13.80 19.01 24.69
CA PHE A 56 13.23 20.20 24.09
C PHE A 56 11.75 20.30 24.45
N MET A 57 11.34 21.42 25.03
CA MET A 57 9.92 21.71 25.25
C MET A 57 9.41 22.49 24.03
N TRP A 58 8.36 21.97 23.39
CA TRP A 58 7.74 22.56 22.21
C TRP A 58 6.34 23.11 22.58
N THR A 59 6.20 24.44 22.64
CA THR A 59 4.93 25.15 22.90
C THR A 59 4.16 25.52 21.62
N THR A 60 4.78 25.38 20.46
CA THR A 60 4.22 25.75 19.15
C THR A 60 4.28 24.57 18.19
N ARG A 61 3.30 24.48 17.28
CA ARG A 61 3.27 23.48 16.20
C ARG A 61 4.50 23.62 15.27
N LEU A 62 5.09 22.49 14.88
CA LEU A 62 5.94 22.36 13.69
C LEU A 62 5.06 21.98 12.48
N ASN A 63 5.23 22.66 11.34
CA ASN A 63 4.56 22.30 10.08
C ASN A 63 5.61 21.78 9.09
N ILE A 64 5.39 20.58 8.57
CA ILE A 64 6.20 19.91 7.56
C ILE A 64 5.35 19.80 6.29
N THR A 65 5.83 20.39 5.19
CA THR A 65 5.15 20.44 3.88
C THR A 65 6.12 20.10 2.74
N LYS A 66 7.27 19.52 3.08
CA LYS A 66 8.30 19.00 2.19
C LYS A 66 8.56 17.56 2.62
N ALA A 67 8.92 16.72 1.66
CA ALA A 67 9.24 15.31 1.95
C ALA A 67 10.60 15.22 2.63
N ILE A 68 10.62 15.34 3.95
CA ILE A 68 11.84 15.30 4.77
C ILE A 68 11.77 14.20 5.81
N ILE A 69 12.94 13.76 6.27
CA ILE A 69 13.08 12.93 7.46
C ILE A 69 13.35 13.84 8.66
N LEU A 70 12.46 13.83 9.66
CA LEU A 70 12.70 14.47 10.94
C LEU A 70 13.37 13.46 11.88
N GLN A 71 14.67 13.62 12.11
CA GLN A 71 15.50 12.62 12.79
C GLN A 71 16.01 13.13 14.14
N GLY A 72 15.74 12.41 15.21
CA GLY A 72 16.42 12.58 16.50
C GLY A 72 17.75 11.83 16.56
N ALA A 73 18.57 12.16 17.55
CA ALA A 73 19.83 11.46 17.84
C ALA A 73 19.64 10.10 18.56
N GLY A 74 18.39 9.63 18.73
CA GLY A 74 18.03 8.37 19.37
C GLY A 74 16.97 8.53 20.46
N VAL A 75 16.17 7.48 20.67
CA VAL A 75 15.22 7.39 21.80
C VAL A 75 15.93 7.56 23.14
N GLY A 76 15.37 8.40 24.01
CA GLY A 76 15.97 8.79 25.29
C GLY A 76 17.18 9.75 25.17
N VAL A 77 17.70 9.97 23.96
CA VAL A 77 18.80 10.92 23.67
C VAL A 77 18.24 12.24 23.16
N THR A 78 17.26 12.19 22.25
CA THR A 78 16.45 13.33 21.81
C THR A 78 15.03 13.17 22.35
N ILE A 79 14.64 14.04 23.27
CA ILE A 79 13.33 14.04 23.92
C ILE A 79 12.56 15.32 23.53
N ILE A 80 11.38 15.19 22.94
CA ILE A 80 10.46 16.29 22.66
C ILE A 80 9.29 16.25 23.65
N LYS A 81 9.07 17.35 24.36
CA LYS A 81 7.97 17.54 25.31
C LYS A 81 6.86 18.39 24.71
N ASP A 82 5.67 17.81 24.59
CA ASP A 82 4.48 18.47 24.04
C ASP A 82 3.86 19.47 25.04
N GLY A 83 4.22 20.74 24.88
CA GLY A 83 3.65 21.87 25.61
C GLY A 83 2.59 22.65 24.81
N VAL A 84 2.24 22.20 23.60
CA VAL A 84 1.26 22.86 22.73
C VAL A 84 -0.14 22.76 23.35
N GLN A 85 -0.83 23.88 23.54
CA GLN A 85 -2.13 23.93 24.22
C GLN A 85 -3.35 23.93 23.27
N SER A 86 -3.13 24.06 21.96
CA SER A 86 -4.15 24.00 20.91
C SER A 86 -3.53 23.58 19.58
N GLY A 87 -4.20 22.70 18.84
CA GLY A 87 -3.68 22.09 17.61
C GLY A 87 -2.59 21.03 17.86
N SER A 88 -2.18 20.37 16.77
CA SER A 88 -1.13 19.34 16.78
C SER A 88 0.25 19.91 17.10
N LEU A 89 1.09 19.09 17.73
CA LEU A 89 2.52 19.33 17.94
C LEU A 89 3.28 19.33 16.60
N ILE A 90 2.95 18.37 15.73
CA ILE A 90 3.48 18.26 14.37
C ILE A 90 2.30 18.14 13.40
N GLN A 91 2.28 18.96 12.35
CA GLN A 91 1.46 18.75 11.16
C GLN A 91 2.38 18.33 10.01
N VAL A 92 2.07 17.24 9.34
CA VAL A 92 2.74 16.79 8.12
C VAL A 92 1.71 16.80 7.00
N SER A 93 2.00 17.51 5.91
CA SER A 93 1.29 17.36 4.64
C SER A 93 2.23 16.62 3.70
N LEU A 94 1.90 15.37 3.38
CA LEU A 94 2.75 14.53 2.54
C LEU A 94 2.81 15.07 1.11
N VAL A 95 3.95 14.88 0.46
CA VAL A 95 4.18 15.32 -0.92
C VAL A 95 3.92 14.14 -1.87
N ALA A 96 3.19 14.39 -2.96
CA ALA A 96 2.93 13.40 -4.00
C ALA A 96 4.22 12.74 -4.52
N GLY A 97 4.19 11.42 -4.70
CA GLY A 97 5.32 10.62 -5.20
C GLY A 97 6.55 10.59 -4.29
N GLN A 98 6.42 10.94 -3.01
CA GLN A 98 7.56 11.07 -2.09
C GLN A 98 7.30 10.39 -0.74
N VAL A 99 8.40 9.97 -0.09
CA VAL A 99 8.40 9.42 1.27
C VAL A 99 8.79 10.52 2.27
N SER A 100 7.97 10.73 3.29
CA SER A 100 8.35 11.54 4.48
C SER A 100 8.52 10.65 5.70
N GLY A 101 9.27 11.08 6.72
CA GLY A 101 9.39 10.28 7.93
C GLY A 101 9.72 11.03 9.21
N ILE A 102 9.49 10.35 10.34
CA ILE A 102 9.88 10.79 11.68
C ILE A 102 10.54 9.61 12.37
N THR A 103 11.78 9.78 12.84
CA THR A 103 12.58 8.68 13.38
C THR A 103 13.43 9.06 14.58
N ASN A 104 13.72 8.09 15.44
CA ASN A 104 14.70 8.19 16.53
C ASN A 104 14.43 9.29 17.58
N ILE A 105 13.15 9.58 17.87
CA ILE A 105 12.72 10.59 18.84
C ILE A 105 11.92 9.95 19.99
N GLU A 106 12.16 10.40 21.23
CA GLU A 106 11.23 10.16 22.34
C GLU A 106 10.28 11.35 22.55
N PHE A 107 8.98 11.11 22.38
CA PHE A 107 7.90 12.06 22.65
C PHE A 107 7.36 11.85 24.07
N GLN A 108 7.28 12.95 24.85
CA GLN A 108 6.75 12.97 26.22
C GLN A 108 5.70 14.07 26.39
N ASN A 109 4.75 13.87 27.31
CA ASN A 109 3.81 14.94 27.69
C ASN A 109 4.56 16.11 28.36
N GLY A 110 4.46 17.30 27.77
CA GLY A 110 5.05 18.54 28.27
C GLY A 110 4.09 19.43 29.07
N GLY A 111 2.88 18.96 29.37
CA GLY A 111 1.85 19.71 30.08
C GLY A 111 0.70 20.20 29.19
N ARG A 112 0.39 19.53 28.07
CA ARG A 112 -0.85 19.77 27.32
C ARG A 112 -2.06 19.51 28.23
N THR A 113 -2.97 20.47 28.35
CA THR A 113 -4.18 20.34 29.19
C THR A 113 -5.46 20.07 28.39
N ASN A 114 -5.59 20.64 27.19
CA ASN A 114 -6.74 20.45 26.31
C ASN A 114 -6.58 19.19 25.44
N TYR A 115 -7.35 18.15 25.74
CA TYR A 115 -7.39 16.89 24.98
C TYR A 115 -8.53 16.85 23.94
N ASN A 116 -9.74 17.28 24.32
CA ASN A 116 -10.97 17.09 23.52
C ASN A 116 -11.05 17.90 22.20
N ASN A 117 -10.15 18.86 21.96
CA ASN A 117 -10.24 19.82 20.85
C ASN A 117 -9.02 19.76 19.90
N VAL A 118 -8.31 18.63 19.84
CA VAL A 118 -7.06 18.50 19.08
C VAL A 118 -7.22 17.44 17.98
N PRO A 119 -6.90 17.73 16.70
CA PRO A 119 -6.92 16.75 15.62
C PRO A 119 -5.68 15.83 15.68
N GLY A 120 -5.35 15.29 16.85
CA GLY A 120 -4.10 14.55 17.11
C GLY A 120 -2.91 15.42 17.54
N ILE A 121 -1.89 14.79 18.10
CA ILE A 121 -0.60 15.42 18.46
C ILE A 121 0.33 15.42 17.25
N ILE A 122 0.44 14.32 16.52
CA ILE A 122 1.10 14.26 15.22
C ILE A 122 0.00 13.98 14.21
N HIS A 123 -0.29 14.93 13.32
CA HIS A 123 -1.29 14.78 12.27
C HIS A 123 -0.57 14.68 10.93
N ILE A 124 -0.90 13.67 10.14
CA ILE A 124 -0.33 13.40 8.82
C ILE A 124 -1.46 13.34 7.80
N ASP A 125 -1.50 14.29 6.89
CA ASP A 125 -2.40 14.31 5.74
C ASP A 125 -1.73 13.67 4.52
N GLY A 126 -2.30 12.57 4.05
CA GLY A 126 -1.89 11.86 2.84
C GLY A 126 -2.99 11.78 1.79
N SER A 127 -2.75 10.92 0.80
CA SER A 127 -3.65 10.53 -0.28
C SER A 127 -3.32 9.12 -0.74
N ASN A 128 -4.31 8.36 -1.21
CA ASN A 128 -4.11 7.01 -1.77
C ASN A 128 -3.91 7.00 -3.29
N THR A 129 -3.95 8.17 -3.94
CA THR A 129 -3.93 8.30 -5.41
C THR A 129 -2.68 8.99 -5.96
N ASN A 130 -1.92 9.71 -5.13
CA ASN A 130 -0.78 10.51 -5.58
C ASN A 130 0.61 9.92 -5.22
N GLY A 131 0.67 8.66 -4.74
CA GLY A 131 1.93 7.99 -4.37
C GLY A 131 2.66 8.53 -3.13
N ALA A 132 2.05 9.45 -2.37
CA ALA A 132 2.66 9.97 -1.14
C ALA A 132 2.69 8.90 -0.03
N GLN A 133 3.84 8.77 0.64
CA GLN A 133 4.08 7.75 1.65
C GLN A 133 4.67 8.32 2.95
N PHE A 134 4.45 7.63 4.07
CA PHE A 134 4.97 8.02 5.38
C PHE A 134 5.56 6.84 6.16
N ARG A 135 6.70 7.06 6.82
CA ARG A 135 7.30 6.14 7.79
C ARG A 135 7.43 6.80 9.18
N PHE A 136 6.92 6.14 10.21
CA PHE A 136 7.12 6.54 11.61
C PHE A 136 7.87 5.42 12.33
N ASP A 137 9.21 5.54 12.45
CA ASP A 137 10.05 4.42 12.89
C ASP A 137 10.95 4.71 14.09
N HIS A 138 11.26 3.69 14.88
CA HIS A 138 12.21 3.78 16.00
C HIS A 138 11.95 4.94 16.98
N ASN A 139 10.70 5.37 17.14
CA ASN A 139 10.30 6.41 18.09
C ASN A 139 9.81 5.79 19.41
N LYS A 140 9.79 6.61 20.45
CA LYS A 140 9.14 6.26 21.72
C LYS A 140 8.06 7.27 22.04
N TRP A 141 6.88 6.80 22.42
CA TRP A 141 5.71 7.60 22.74
C TRP A 141 5.34 7.35 24.19
N TYR A 142 5.62 8.31 25.08
CA TYR A 142 5.55 8.09 26.51
C TYR A 142 4.52 9.00 27.19
N LEU A 143 3.37 8.42 27.52
CA LEU A 143 2.28 9.00 28.30
C LEU A 143 1.75 10.34 27.76
N MET A 144 1.70 10.47 26.42
CA MET A 144 1.21 11.65 25.70
C MET A 144 -0.28 11.94 26.00
N ASN A 145 -0.70 13.19 25.74
CA ASN A 145 -2.09 13.64 25.95
C ASN A 145 -2.86 13.82 24.64
N GLY A 146 -2.92 12.75 23.85
CA GLY A 146 -3.48 12.69 22.50
C GLY A 146 -2.97 11.46 21.74
N SER A 147 -3.26 11.39 20.45
CA SER A 147 -2.91 10.30 19.53
C SER A 147 -2.08 10.78 18.33
N ILE A 148 -1.55 9.83 17.55
CA ILE A 148 -1.07 10.04 16.18
C ILE A 148 -2.25 9.92 15.22
N VAL A 149 -2.35 10.77 14.21
CA VAL A 149 -3.47 10.84 13.26
C VAL A 149 -2.96 10.67 11.82
N PRO A 150 -2.95 9.44 11.29
CA PRO A 150 -2.82 9.18 9.86
C PRO A 150 -4.17 9.41 9.16
N ASN A 151 -4.24 10.40 8.28
CA ASN A 151 -5.43 10.74 7.48
C ASN A 151 -5.17 10.43 5.99
N THR A 152 -5.73 9.33 5.49
CA THR A 152 -5.51 8.82 4.12
C THR A 152 -4.03 8.53 3.83
N VAL A 153 -3.29 8.10 4.85
CA VAL A 153 -1.85 7.82 4.74
C VAL A 153 -1.64 6.37 4.31
N LEU A 154 -0.88 6.17 3.24
CA LEU A 154 -0.28 4.88 2.91
C LEU A 154 1.15 4.85 3.46
N GLY A 155 1.55 3.72 4.03
CA GLY A 155 2.86 3.58 4.67
C GLY A 155 2.78 2.87 6.02
N VAL A 156 3.77 3.10 6.89
CA VAL A 156 4.01 2.25 8.06
C VAL A 156 4.43 3.02 9.32
N ALA A 157 3.98 2.57 10.48
CA ALA A 157 4.60 2.83 11.78
C ALA A 157 5.27 1.54 12.28
N ASP A 158 6.59 1.54 12.40
CA ASP A 158 7.37 0.35 12.75
C ASP A 158 8.45 0.54 13.83
N HIS A 159 8.82 -0.54 14.54
CA HIS A 159 9.88 -0.53 15.56
C HIS A 159 9.72 0.53 16.67
N ASN A 160 8.50 1.03 16.93
CA ASN A 160 8.25 2.04 17.96
C ASN A 160 7.88 1.43 19.32
N ALA A 161 8.06 2.21 20.38
CA ALA A 161 7.65 1.87 21.74
C ALA A 161 6.58 2.83 22.27
N PHE A 162 5.34 2.35 22.41
CA PHE A 162 4.19 3.10 22.91
C PHE A 162 3.88 2.75 24.36
N THR A 163 3.88 3.76 25.24
CA THR A 163 3.41 3.66 26.62
C THR A 163 2.23 4.61 26.82
N THR A 164 1.04 4.06 27.07
CA THR A 164 -0.22 4.82 27.27
C THR A 164 -0.81 4.53 28.65
N ASN A 165 -1.87 5.24 29.03
CA ASN A 165 -2.59 5.02 30.29
C ASN A 165 -4.10 5.12 30.03
N GLY A 166 -4.70 4.02 29.57
CA GLY A 166 -6.11 3.92 29.19
C GLY A 166 -6.47 4.72 27.92
N ARG A 167 -5.51 4.96 27.02
CA ARG A 167 -5.63 5.94 25.92
C ARG A 167 -5.38 5.34 24.54
N GLY A 168 -6.02 5.94 23.53
CA GLY A 168 -5.82 5.66 22.11
C GLY A 168 -4.45 6.12 21.62
N THR A 169 -3.82 5.30 20.78
CA THR A 169 -2.48 5.56 20.25
C THR A 169 -2.55 6.17 18.85
N PHE A 170 -3.32 5.55 17.96
CA PHE A 170 -3.60 6.02 16.61
C PHE A 170 -5.08 6.35 16.45
N THR A 171 -5.40 7.49 15.84
CA THR A 171 -6.77 7.86 15.47
C THR A 171 -6.80 8.07 13.96
N ILE A 172 -7.32 7.09 13.21
CA ILE A 172 -7.03 6.90 11.78
C ILE A 172 -8.24 7.31 10.95
N TYR A 173 -8.01 8.04 9.85
CA TYR A 173 -9.04 8.55 8.93
C TYR A 173 -8.71 8.24 7.46
N SER A 174 -9.66 8.47 6.55
CA SER A 174 -9.44 8.47 5.09
C SER A 174 -10.24 9.56 4.38
N SER A 175 -10.15 10.80 4.89
CA SER A 175 -10.95 11.93 4.40
C SER A 175 -10.57 12.45 3.00
N HIS A 176 -9.43 12.03 2.45
CA HIS A 176 -8.89 12.42 1.14
C HIS A 176 -8.85 11.25 0.14
N TRP A 177 -9.59 10.16 0.39
CA TRP A 177 -9.57 9.00 -0.52
C TRP A 177 -9.98 9.40 -1.95
N ASN A 178 -9.18 9.00 -2.93
CA ASN A 178 -9.22 9.39 -4.34
C ASN A 178 -9.19 10.92 -4.58
N ASP A 179 -8.62 11.68 -3.64
CA ASP A 179 -8.54 13.15 -3.63
C ASP A 179 -9.90 13.89 -3.80
N ILE A 180 -11.03 13.20 -3.54
CA ILE A 180 -12.36 13.82 -3.63
C ILE A 180 -12.81 14.46 -2.30
N PRO A 181 -13.66 15.51 -2.33
CA PRO A 181 -14.31 16.01 -1.13
C PRO A 181 -15.13 14.92 -0.44
N ASN A 182 -14.98 14.80 0.88
CA ASN A 182 -15.54 13.70 1.68
C ASN A 182 -15.03 12.32 1.22
N GLY A 183 -13.72 12.16 1.04
CA GLY A 183 -13.08 10.92 0.59
C GLY A 183 -13.45 9.68 1.41
N TYR A 184 -13.89 9.85 2.65
CA TYR A 184 -14.45 8.74 3.44
C TYR A 184 -15.63 8.03 2.75
N ASP A 185 -16.41 8.72 1.90
CA ASP A 185 -17.41 8.08 1.02
C ASP A 185 -16.78 7.30 -0.14
N ALA A 186 -15.69 7.81 -0.71
CA ALA A 186 -14.94 7.12 -1.76
C ALA A 186 -14.32 5.83 -1.23
N SER A 187 -13.72 5.86 -0.03
CA SER A 187 -13.21 4.67 0.65
C SER A 187 -14.32 3.62 0.86
N TRP A 188 -15.54 4.06 1.20
CA TRP A 188 -16.72 3.19 1.31
C TRP A 188 -17.27 2.64 0.00
N SER A 189 -17.04 3.33 -1.12
CA SER A 189 -17.37 2.84 -2.46
C SER A 189 -16.29 1.95 -3.07
N ALA A 190 -15.05 2.06 -2.60
CA ALA A 190 -13.92 1.27 -3.09
C ALA A 190 -13.94 -0.18 -2.57
N PRO A 191 -13.30 -1.13 -3.29
CA PRO A 191 -13.10 -2.51 -2.84
C PRO A 191 -12.47 -2.61 -1.46
N ILE A 192 -12.63 -3.75 -0.79
CA ILE A 192 -12.05 -3.96 0.55
C ILE A 192 -10.52 -3.94 0.54
N ASP A 193 -9.91 -4.41 -0.56
CA ASP A 193 -8.46 -4.34 -0.83
C ASP A 193 -7.55 -5.07 0.18
N PHE A 194 -8.08 -5.97 1.03
CA PHE A 194 -7.28 -6.75 1.98
C PHE A 194 -6.07 -7.44 1.32
N GLY A 195 -4.93 -7.43 2.00
CA GLY A 195 -3.68 -7.98 1.48
C GLY A 195 -2.92 -7.06 0.53
N SER A 196 -3.27 -5.77 0.42
CA SER A 196 -2.62 -4.79 -0.48
C SER A 196 -1.97 -3.61 0.26
N SER A 197 -1.21 -2.79 -0.48
CA SER A 197 -0.55 -1.56 -0.01
C SER A 197 -1.50 -0.41 0.37
N LYS A 198 -2.82 -0.57 0.18
CA LYS A 198 -3.84 0.49 0.32
C LYS A 198 -4.27 0.79 1.77
N PHE A 199 -3.37 0.53 2.72
CA PHE A 199 -3.61 0.61 4.16
C PHE A 199 -2.47 1.36 4.87
N PHE A 200 -2.76 1.91 6.05
CA PHE A 200 -1.72 2.30 6.99
C PHE A 200 -1.32 1.09 7.85
N PHE A 201 -0.06 0.69 7.80
CA PHE A 201 0.47 -0.46 8.53
C PHE A 201 1.02 -0.05 9.91
N ILE A 202 0.71 -0.84 10.92
CA ILE A 202 1.24 -0.73 12.28
C ILE A 202 1.89 -2.08 12.56
N GLU A 203 3.23 -2.14 12.53
CA GLU A 203 3.98 -3.39 12.66
C GLU A 203 5.24 -3.31 13.51
N ASP A 204 5.72 -4.43 14.05
CA ASP A 204 6.96 -4.50 14.85
C ASP A 204 7.03 -3.52 16.04
N ASN A 205 5.89 -3.00 16.49
CA ASN A 205 5.82 -2.06 17.62
C ASN A 205 5.59 -2.80 18.94
N THR A 206 5.96 -2.13 20.02
CA THR A 206 5.58 -2.53 21.39
C THR A 206 4.55 -1.53 21.95
N PHE A 207 3.45 -2.04 22.50
CA PHE A 207 2.42 -1.25 23.16
C PHE A 207 2.28 -1.70 24.62
N THR A 208 2.29 -0.74 25.54
CA THR A 208 2.11 -0.98 26.97
C THR A 208 1.11 0.03 27.54
N ASN A 209 -0.04 -0.47 27.96
CA ASN A 209 -0.97 0.29 28.79
C ASN A 209 -0.55 0.20 30.27
N THR A 210 -0.36 1.34 30.94
CA THR A 210 -0.08 1.41 32.38
C THR A 210 -1.33 1.45 33.25
N ASP A 211 -2.52 1.60 32.66
CA ASP A 211 -3.79 1.53 33.39
C ASP A 211 -4.16 0.07 33.64
N THR A 212 -4.26 -0.32 34.92
CA THR A 212 -4.61 -1.68 35.34
C THR A 212 -6.11 -1.87 35.60
N THR A 213 -6.92 -0.83 35.35
CA THR A 213 -8.38 -0.81 35.55
C THR A 213 -9.14 -0.75 34.23
N TYR A 214 -8.58 -0.06 33.22
CA TYR A 214 -9.18 0.11 31.90
C TYR A 214 -8.20 -0.28 30.80
N MET A 215 -8.73 -0.80 29.69
CA MET A 215 -7.93 -1.12 28.49
C MET A 215 -7.38 0.16 27.81
N GLY A 216 -6.18 0.06 27.24
CA GLY A 216 -5.66 1.03 26.27
C GLY A 216 -6.15 0.69 24.87
N TRP A 217 -5.95 1.59 23.91
CA TRP A 217 -6.38 1.38 22.53
C TRP A 217 -5.22 1.59 21.55
N VAL A 218 -5.00 0.62 20.66
CA VAL A 218 -4.04 0.78 19.55
C VAL A 218 -4.64 1.76 18.55
N SER A 219 -5.86 1.49 18.10
CA SER A 219 -6.60 2.28 17.13
C SER A 219 -7.91 2.82 17.69
N ASP A 220 -8.29 4.00 17.22
CA ASP A 220 -9.61 4.61 17.34
C ASP A 220 -9.95 5.24 15.98
N ALA A 221 -10.50 4.45 15.06
CA ALA A 221 -10.59 4.81 13.64
C ALA A 221 -12.02 5.17 13.20
N TYR A 222 -12.18 6.12 12.28
CA TYR A 222 -13.46 6.40 11.59
C TYR A 222 -13.22 7.08 10.23
N ALA A 223 -14.25 7.68 9.62
CA ALA A 223 -14.12 8.41 8.36
C ALA A 223 -13.50 7.56 7.24
N GLY A 224 -14.04 6.37 7.01
CA GLY A 224 -13.61 5.46 5.95
C GLY A 224 -12.21 4.88 6.14
N ALA A 225 -11.64 4.91 7.34
CA ALA A 225 -10.27 4.47 7.61
C ALA A 225 -9.97 3.04 7.15
N ARG A 226 -8.70 2.84 6.77
CA ARG A 226 -8.11 1.57 6.37
C ARG A 226 -6.74 1.40 7.03
N PHE A 227 -6.59 0.36 7.85
CA PHE A 227 -5.34 0.09 8.56
C PHE A 227 -5.08 -1.41 8.78
N VAL A 228 -3.82 -1.78 9.01
CA VAL A 228 -3.39 -3.14 9.33
C VAL A 228 -2.59 -3.10 10.63
N VAL A 229 -2.90 -3.97 11.57
CA VAL A 229 -2.15 -4.13 12.84
C VAL A 229 -1.53 -5.52 12.84
N ARG A 230 -0.22 -5.63 12.62
CA ARG A 230 0.44 -6.93 12.47
C ARG A 230 1.79 -7.05 13.17
N HIS A 231 2.19 -8.24 13.61
CA HIS A 231 3.54 -8.47 14.19
C HIS A 231 3.90 -7.62 15.44
N ASN A 232 2.93 -6.94 16.07
CA ASN A 232 3.19 -6.12 17.26
C ASN A 232 3.14 -6.95 18.56
N THR A 233 3.76 -6.44 19.62
CA THR A 233 3.57 -6.93 21.00
C THR A 233 2.73 -5.93 21.80
N MET A 234 1.65 -6.38 22.44
CA MET A 234 0.67 -5.53 23.12
C MET A 234 0.38 -6.02 24.54
N LEU A 235 0.43 -5.11 25.52
CA LEU A 235 0.05 -5.36 26.90
C LEU A 235 -1.08 -4.41 27.35
N GLY A 236 -2.23 -4.97 27.70
CA GLY A 236 -3.41 -4.26 28.20
C GLY A 236 -4.11 -3.38 27.14
N MET A 237 -4.03 -3.76 25.86
CA MET A 237 -4.52 -2.97 24.72
C MET A 237 -5.68 -3.67 24.00
N ALA A 238 -6.53 -2.89 23.33
CA ALA A 238 -7.55 -3.36 22.40
C ALA A 238 -7.43 -2.67 21.03
N ILE A 239 -8.04 -3.25 20.00
CA ILE A 239 -8.12 -2.68 18.64
C ILE A 239 -9.58 -2.39 18.31
N GLY A 240 -9.87 -1.23 17.72
CA GLY A 240 -11.22 -0.94 17.26
C GLY A 240 -11.38 0.28 16.38
N ASP A 241 -12.64 0.51 16.02
CA ASP A 241 -13.12 1.61 15.22
C ASP A 241 -14.44 2.19 15.78
N HIS A 242 -14.93 3.26 15.15
CA HIS A 242 -16.30 3.75 15.24
C HIS A 242 -17.03 3.54 13.90
N GLY A 243 -18.36 3.46 14.01
CA GLY A 243 -19.28 3.49 12.88
C GLY A 243 -19.92 4.86 12.64
N THR A 244 -21.12 4.83 12.06
CA THR A 244 -21.95 6.02 11.79
C THR A 244 -22.54 6.67 13.06
N GLU A 245 -22.10 6.25 14.26
CA GLU A 245 -22.24 7.02 15.50
C GLU A 245 -21.17 8.11 15.71
N SER A 246 -20.18 8.20 14.82
CA SER A 246 -19.13 9.23 14.84
C SER A 246 -19.70 10.65 14.74
N VAL A 247 -18.93 11.64 15.15
CA VAL A 247 -19.40 13.04 15.20
C VAL A 247 -19.61 13.60 13.80
N GLY A 248 -20.83 14.05 13.49
CA GLY A 248 -21.16 14.77 12.27
C GLY A 248 -21.50 13.85 11.10
N ARG A 249 -21.21 14.30 9.88
CA ARG A 249 -21.59 13.60 8.64
C ARG A 249 -20.54 12.58 8.15
N GLU A 250 -19.55 12.27 8.98
CA GLU A 250 -18.51 11.32 8.62
C GLU A 250 -19.03 9.88 8.68
N ARG A 251 -18.50 9.03 7.81
CA ARG A 251 -18.84 7.60 7.73
C ARG A 251 -18.08 6.81 8.80
N GLY A 252 -18.48 5.57 9.05
CA GLY A 252 -17.67 4.66 9.87
C GLY A 252 -16.32 4.31 9.23
N SER A 253 -15.46 3.58 9.94
CA SER A 253 -14.27 2.97 9.32
C SER A 253 -14.64 1.91 8.28
N ARG A 254 -13.76 1.70 7.30
CA ARG A 254 -14.05 0.87 6.11
C ARG A 254 -13.60 -0.57 6.26
N ALA A 255 -12.33 -0.78 6.59
CA ALA A 255 -11.71 -2.10 6.60
C ALA A 255 -10.45 -2.11 7.48
N PHE A 256 -10.19 -3.20 8.20
CA PHE A 256 -8.88 -3.42 8.81
C PHE A 256 -8.54 -4.89 9.05
N GLU A 257 -7.24 -5.16 9.12
CA GLU A 257 -6.67 -6.49 9.34
C GLU A 257 -5.88 -6.51 10.66
N VAL A 258 -5.94 -7.63 11.38
CA VAL A 258 -5.24 -7.84 12.66
C VAL A 258 -4.61 -9.23 12.68
N TYR A 259 -3.28 -9.34 12.51
CA TYR A 259 -2.64 -10.66 12.44
C TYR A 259 -1.21 -10.79 12.95
N ASN A 260 -0.81 -12.00 13.33
CA ASN A 260 0.53 -12.31 13.84
C ASN A 260 0.98 -11.45 15.05
N ASN A 261 0.06 -10.81 15.79
CA ASN A 261 0.40 -10.03 16.97
C ASN A 261 0.51 -10.93 18.21
N THR A 262 1.30 -10.50 19.20
CA THR A 262 1.23 -11.03 20.58
C THR A 262 0.43 -10.06 21.44
N MET A 263 -0.63 -10.53 22.07
CA MET A 263 -1.60 -9.75 22.83
C MET A 263 -1.80 -10.32 24.23
N ASP A 264 -1.44 -9.54 25.24
CA ASP A 264 -1.70 -9.84 26.65
C ASP A 264 -2.77 -8.88 27.20
N GLY A 265 -3.93 -9.40 27.60
CA GLY A 265 -5.06 -8.61 28.13
C GLY A 265 -4.87 -8.12 29.57
N ASN A 266 -3.78 -8.52 30.24
CA ASN A 266 -3.42 -8.20 31.61
C ASN A 266 -4.54 -8.49 32.65
N ASN A 267 -5.46 -9.41 32.31
CA ASN A 267 -6.69 -9.76 33.02
C ASN A 267 -7.69 -8.59 33.23
N VAL A 268 -7.52 -7.48 32.51
CA VAL A 268 -8.33 -6.26 32.70
C VAL A 268 -9.68 -6.35 31.96
N ASN A 269 -9.80 -7.17 30.90
CA ASN A 269 -10.91 -7.10 29.97
C ASN A 269 -11.34 -8.44 29.35
N ALA A 270 -12.61 -8.53 28.92
CA ALA A 270 -13.15 -9.62 28.08
C ALA A 270 -12.85 -9.47 26.59
N PHE A 271 -12.57 -8.25 26.13
CA PHE A 271 -12.53 -7.94 24.71
C PHE A 271 -11.11 -7.72 24.20
N ILE A 272 -10.71 -8.40 23.12
CA ILE A 272 -9.50 -8.04 22.37
C ILE A 272 -9.73 -6.80 21.48
N GLY A 273 -11.01 -6.45 21.26
CA GLY A 273 -11.39 -5.33 20.41
C GLY A 273 -12.87 -5.30 20.04
N GLY A 274 -13.20 -4.41 19.11
CA GLY A 274 -14.53 -4.32 18.54
C GLY A 274 -14.60 -3.42 17.32
N SER A 275 -15.46 -3.78 16.38
CA SER A 275 -15.82 -2.97 15.22
C SER A 275 -17.30 -2.56 15.28
N ARG A 276 -17.56 -1.30 14.93
CA ARG A 276 -18.86 -0.66 14.81
C ARG A 276 -19.23 -0.31 13.37
N SER A 277 -18.29 -0.50 12.43
CA SER A 277 -18.56 -0.38 11.00
C SER A 277 -17.78 -1.28 10.05
N SER A 278 -16.48 -1.48 10.28
CA SER A 278 -15.63 -2.08 9.25
C SER A 278 -15.99 -3.53 8.93
N THR A 279 -15.63 -3.96 7.71
CA THR A 279 -15.31 -5.38 7.48
C THR A 279 -13.93 -5.68 8.06
N VAL A 280 -13.79 -6.77 8.82
CA VAL A 280 -12.61 -7.03 9.66
C VAL A 280 -12.03 -8.41 9.40
N LEU A 281 -10.70 -8.49 9.37
CA LEU A 281 -9.92 -9.72 9.29
C LEU A 281 -9.09 -9.89 10.57
N ILE A 282 -9.22 -11.02 11.28
CA ILE A 282 -8.48 -11.25 12.55
C ILE A 282 -7.91 -12.66 12.59
N HIS A 283 -6.59 -12.82 12.45
CA HIS A 283 -6.01 -14.17 12.39
C HIS A 283 -4.60 -14.36 12.92
N ASP A 284 -4.27 -15.60 13.29
CA ASP A 284 -2.92 -16.03 13.67
C ASP A 284 -2.30 -15.17 14.81
N ASN A 285 -3.13 -14.54 15.66
CA ASN A 285 -2.66 -13.78 16.82
C ASN A 285 -2.47 -14.68 18.05
N ASN A 286 -1.42 -14.41 18.82
CA ASN A 286 -1.15 -15.04 20.11
C ASN A 286 -1.84 -14.23 21.23
N VAL A 287 -3.03 -14.67 21.68
CA VAL A 287 -3.90 -13.99 22.64
C VAL A 287 -3.92 -14.70 23.98
N THR A 288 -3.56 -13.96 25.04
CA THR A 288 -3.48 -14.44 26.43
C THR A 288 -3.98 -13.41 27.43
N ASN A 289 -4.42 -13.86 28.62
CA ASN A 289 -4.83 -13.03 29.76
C ASN A 289 -6.00 -12.07 29.47
N TYR A 290 -6.89 -12.39 28.53
CA TYR A 290 -8.24 -11.80 28.47
C TYR A 290 -9.22 -12.70 29.23
N TRP A 291 -10.42 -12.20 29.57
CA TRP A 291 -11.44 -13.06 30.16
C TRP A 291 -11.87 -14.10 29.13
N SER A 292 -12.00 -15.37 29.54
CA SER A 292 -12.25 -16.49 28.62
C SER A 292 -13.75 -16.85 28.54
N PRO A 293 -14.34 -17.01 27.34
CA PRO A 293 -13.76 -16.74 26.03
C PRO A 293 -13.59 -15.24 25.77
N ALA A 294 -12.55 -14.89 25.01
CA ALA A 294 -12.28 -13.51 24.63
C ALA A 294 -13.15 -13.10 23.43
N ASP A 295 -13.77 -11.94 23.50
CA ASP A 295 -14.70 -11.47 22.48
C ASP A 295 -14.03 -10.41 21.57
N PHE A 296 -14.32 -10.46 20.27
CA PHE A 296 -14.24 -9.32 19.38
C PHE A 296 -15.65 -8.91 19.01
N THR A 297 -16.08 -7.71 19.43
CA THR A 297 -17.48 -7.30 19.24
C THR A 297 -17.71 -6.77 17.82
N LEU A 298 -18.78 -7.21 17.16
CA LEU A 298 -19.31 -6.63 15.94
C LEU A 298 -20.64 -5.94 16.30
N SER A 299 -20.61 -4.62 16.34
CA SER A 299 -21.71 -3.80 16.84
C SER A 299 -22.23 -2.85 15.76
N ALA A 300 -23.43 -2.31 15.97
CA ALA A 300 -23.95 -1.20 15.18
C ALA A 300 -24.95 -0.42 16.04
N TYR A 301 -24.47 0.63 16.74
CA TYR A 301 -25.24 1.34 17.78
C TYR A 301 -26.49 2.05 17.24
N ARG A 302 -26.57 2.27 15.93
CA ARG A 302 -27.80 2.75 15.28
C ARG A 302 -29.00 1.82 15.47
N ASN A 303 -28.82 0.53 15.79
CA ASN A 303 -29.93 -0.39 16.13
C ASN A 303 -30.76 0.02 17.36
N HIS A 304 -30.23 0.89 18.24
CA HIS A 304 -30.87 1.28 19.49
C HIS A 304 -30.62 2.73 19.91
N PHE A 305 -29.90 3.51 19.10
CA PHE A 305 -29.79 4.96 19.25
C PHE A 305 -29.78 5.69 17.90
N ARG A 306 -30.04 7.01 17.91
CA ARG A 306 -30.08 7.86 16.71
C ARG A 306 -28.94 8.87 16.73
N PHE A 307 -28.11 8.88 15.69
CA PHE A 307 -26.96 9.78 15.58
C PHE A 307 -27.18 10.76 14.43
N ASP A 308 -26.84 12.03 14.61
CA ASP A 308 -26.92 13.03 13.54
C ASP A 308 -25.71 12.89 12.61
N VAL A 309 -25.83 12.87 11.27
CA VAL A 309 -27.05 13.05 10.44
C VAL A 309 -27.74 11.73 10.03
N TRP A 310 -27.19 10.59 10.45
CA TRP A 310 -27.52 9.26 9.93
C TRP A 310 -28.81 8.65 10.50
N GLY A 311 -29.39 9.23 11.55
CA GLY A 311 -30.59 8.74 12.22
C GLY A 311 -30.40 7.40 12.94
N GLY A 312 -31.52 6.78 13.33
CA GLY A 312 -31.54 5.46 13.98
C GLY A 312 -32.01 4.36 13.02
N GLY A 313 -31.63 3.12 13.32
CA GLY A 313 -32.06 1.87 12.68
C GLY A 313 -33.50 1.49 13.03
N ASP A 314 -34.41 2.42 12.82
CA ASP A 314 -35.80 2.31 13.28
C ASP A 314 -36.70 1.54 12.29
N ALA A 315 -36.13 0.97 11.23
CA ALA A 315 -36.82 0.32 10.11
C ALA A 315 -37.74 1.22 9.26
N THR A 316 -37.54 2.54 9.32
CA THR A 316 -38.11 3.52 8.37
C THR A 316 -37.07 4.51 7.82
N ASN A 317 -35.90 4.62 8.46
CA ASN A 317 -34.79 5.47 8.06
C ASN A 317 -34.31 5.19 6.61
N PRO A 318 -34.30 6.20 5.71
CA PRO A 318 -33.96 6.01 4.30
C PRO A 318 -32.48 5.72 4.03
N TRP A 319 -31.58 5.91 5.01
CA TRP A 319 -30.18 5.48 4.89
C TRP A 319 -30.01 3.95 4.94
N ASP A 320 -30.99 3.24 5.52
CA ASP A 320 -30.92 1.80 5.77
C ASP A 320 -31.77 0.99 4.78
N VAL A 321 -31.42 -0.29 4.60
CA VAL A 321 -32.23 -1.22 3.82
C VAL A 321 -33.28 -1.84 4.75
N ASN A 322 -34.55 -1.48 4.53
CA ASN A 322 -35.65 -1.84 5.42
C ASN A 322 -36.68 -2.72 4.73
N SER A 323 -37.33 -3.60 5.49
CA SER A 323 -38.52 -4.30 4.99
C SER A 323 -39.69 -3.32 4.88
N PRO A 324 -40.43 -3.29 3.74
CA PRO A 324 -41.61 -2.43 3.60
C PRO A 324 -42.80 -2.91 4.46
N THR A 325 -42.71 -4.11 5.06
CA THR A 325 -43.79 -4.75 5.81
C THR A 325 -43.82 -4.26 7.26
N ILE A 326 -45.01 -3.84 7.72
CA ILE A 326 -45.35 -3.78 9.13
C ILE A 326 -45.78 -5.19 9.54
N PHE A 327 -45.05 -5.83 10.45
CA PHE A 327 -45.27 -7.21 10.84
C PHE A 327 -46.30 -7.36 11.97
N PHE A 328 -46.47 -6.32 12.78
CA PHE A 328 -47.44 -6.25 13.86
C PHE A 328 -47.75 -4.80 14.22
N THR A 329 -48.98 -4.53 14.66
CA THR A 329 -49.38 -3.29 15.33
C THR A 329 -50.20 -3.61 16.58
N GLY A 330 -50.08 -2.77 17.62
CA GLY A 330 -50.81 -2.96 18.87
C GLY A 330 -50.67 -1.79 19.82
N THR A 331 -51.06 -2.00 21.07
CA THR A 331 -50.96 -1.00 22.15
C THR A 331 -50.33 -1.59 23.41
N ALA A 332 -49.49 -0.82 24.09
CA ALA A 332 -48.92 -1.21 25.38
C ALA A 332 -50.01 -1.38 26.45
N ALA A 333 -49.98 -2.51 27.16
CA ALA A 333 -51.00 -2.90 28.15
C ALA A 333 -50.87 -2.15 29.48
N SER A 334 -49.68 -1.66 29.80
CA SER A 334 -49.35 -0.97 31.04
C SER A 334 -48.17 -0.02 30.82
N ASN A 335 -47.91 0.85 31.80
CA ASN A 335 -46.65 1.59 31.81
C ASN A 335 -45.50 0.61 32.05
N THR A 336 -44.49 0.62 31.17
CA THR A 336 -43.26 -0.17 31.30
C THR A 336 -42.05 0.76 31.18
N PRO A 337 -41.36 1.07 32.29
CA PRO A 337 -40.09 1.78 32.26
C PRO A 337 -38.96 0.82 31.85
N GLY A 338 -38.08 1.25 30.95
CA GLY A 338 -36.92 0.48 30.52
C GLY A 338 -37.21 -0.54 29.41
N THR A 339 -36.36 -1.56 29.30
CA THR A 339 -36.15 -2.38 28.09
C THR A 339 -37.24 -3.41 27.72
N THR A 340 -38.49 -3.19 28.11
CA THR A 340 -39.59 -4.13 27.83
C THR A 340 -40.92 -3.45 27.52
N VAL A 341 -41.79 -4.11 26.75
CA VAL A 341 -43.20 -3.74 26.58
C VAL A 341 -44.08 -4.98 26.50
N THR A 342 -45.21 -4.97 27.23
CA THR A 342 -46.25 -6.01 27.12
C THR A 342 -47.42 -5.46 26.31
N VAL A 343 -47.89 -6.22 25.33
CA VAL A 343 -48.92 -5.80 24.39
C VAL A 343 -50.31 -6.26 24.83
N SER A 344 -51.29 -5.39 24.65
CA SER A 344 -52.71 -5.64 24.91
C SER A 344 -53.27 -6.76 24.02
N GLY A 345 -54.23 -7.52 24.53
CA GLY A 345 -55.02 -8.47 23.73
C GLY A 345 -54.39 -9.85 23.50
N SER A 346 -53.31 -10.20 24.21
CA SER A 346 -52.68 -11.54 24.20
C SER A 346 -52.49 -12.13 22.78
N PRO A 347 -51.57 -11.56 21.97
CA PRO A 347 -51.41 -11.92 20.56
C PRO A 347 -50.84 -13.34 20.30
N ASN A 348 -50.56 -14.12 21.35
CA ASN A 348 -50.15 -15.53 21.30
C ASN A 348 -48.94 -15.80 20.40
N TRP A 349 -47.94 -14.92 20.45
CA TRP A 349 -46.68 -15.06 19.75
C TRP A 349 -45.93 -16.35 20.15
N THR A 350 -45.14 -16.91 19.24
CA THR A 350 -44.17 -17.94 19.61
C THR A 350 -42.96 -17.27 20.28
N PRO A 351 -42.34 -17.91 21.29
CA PRO A 351 -41.17 -17.35 21.95
C PRO A 351 -40.05 -17.00 20.98
N ASN A 352 -39.46 -15.82 21.16
CA ASN A 352 -38.38 -15.24 20.35
C ASN A 352 -38.67 -15.05 18.85
N GLN A 353 -39.92 -15.12 18.39
CA GLN A 353 -40.26 -14.88 16.98
C GLN A 353 -39.87 -13.49 16.45
N TRP A 354 -39.70 -12.51 17.35
CA TRP A 354 -39.36 -11.13 17.01
C TRP A 354 -37.88 -10.77 17.24
N VAL A 355 -37.02 -11.74 17.58
CA VAL A 355 -35.57 -11.45 17.73
C VAL A 355 -35.00 -10.97 16.39
N GLY A 356 -34.26 -9.85 16.41
CA GLY A 356 -33.75 -9.21 15.20
C GLY A 356 -34.78 -8.41 14.40
N TYR A 357 -35.93 -8.09 14.99
CA TYR A 357 -36.86 -7.06 14.52
C TYR A 357 -36.69 -5.78 15.36
N THR A 358 -37.29 -4.68 14.92
CA THR A 358 -37.30 -3.41 15.65
C THR A 358 -38.72 -3.11 16.12
N VAL A 359 -38.89 -2.81 17.41
CA VAL A 359 -40.13 -2.20 17.91
C VAL A 359 -40.04 -0.68 17.77
N ARG A 360 -41.12 -0.05 17.31
CA ARG A 360 -41.28 1.41 17.32
C ARG A 360 -42.50 1.81 18.12
N ARG A 361 -42.40 2.90 18.86
CA ARG A 361 -43.50 3.58 19.54
C ARG A 361 -43.99 4.73 18.67
N LEU A 362 -45.29 4.78 18.40
CA LEU A 362 -45.91 5.75 17.50
C LEU A 362 -46.61 6.91 18.23
N THR A 363 -46.87 6.73 19.53
CA THR A 363 -47.44 7.76 20.43
C THR A 363 -46.74 7.71 21.78
N ASP A 364 -46.47 8.86 22.39
CA ASP A 364 -45.96 8.97 23.77
C ASP A 364 -47.03 9.66 24.63
N ASN A 365 -48.02 8.89 25.09
CA ASN A 365 -49.22 9.40 25.76
C ASN A 365 -48.93 10.09 27.11
N CYS A 366 -47.74 9.90 27.66
CA CYS A 366 -47.33 10.40 28.97
C CYS A 366 -46.14 11.38 28.92
N GLY A 367 -45.56 11.64 27.75
CA GLY A 367 -44.41 12.54 27.60
C GLY A 367 -43.14 11.98 28.26
N SER A 368 -42.84 10.70 28.05
CA SER A 368 -41.74 9.96 28.65
C SER A 368 -40.35 10.59 28.48
N GLY A 369 -40.12 11.37 27.41
CA GLY A 369 -38.80 11.89 27.05
C GLY A 369 -37.77 10.83 26.64
N THR A 370 -38.21 9.59 26.37
CA THR A 370 -37.35 8.47 25.95
C THR A 370 -37.24 8.36 24.43
N ILE A 371 -36.31 7.54 23.93
CA ILE A 371 -36.25 7.21 22.50
C ILE A 371 -37.53 6.46 22.06
N ASP A 372 -37.76 6.37 20.75
CA ASP A 372 -38.99 5.90 20.11
C ASP A 372 -38.85 4.52 19.43
N PHE A 373 -37.67 3.90 19.44
CA PHE A 373 -37.45 2.57 18.88
C PHE A 373 -36.40 1.75 19.66
N GLY A 374 -36.36 0.44 19.42
CA GLY A 374 -35.32 -0.45 19.94
C GLY A 374 -35.29 -1.81 19.23
N ALA A 375 -34.08 -2.33 19.00
CA ALA A 375 -33.88 -3.68 18.47
C ALA A 375 -34.32 -4.75 19.48
N ILE A 376 -35.18 -5.67 19.06
CA ILE A 376 -35.78 -6.71 19.91
C ILE A 376 -34.78 -7.86 20.12
N THR A 377 -34.47 -8.13 21.38
CA THR A 377 -33.48 -9.13 21.84
C THR A 377 -34.14 -10.40 22.40
N ALA A 378 -35.40 -10.33 22.83
CA ALA A 378 -36.22 -11.50 23.18
C ALA A 378 -37.72 -11.21 23.04
N SER A 379 -38.55 -12.26 22.95
CA SER A 379 -40.01 -12.11 23.03
C SER A 379 -40.70 -13.31 23.69
N THR A 380 -41.78 -13.06 24.44
CA THR A 380 -42.70 -14.08 24.94
C THR A 380 -43.95 -14.16 24.05
N SER A 381 -45.06 -14.71 24.54
CA SER A 381 -46.35 -14.72 23.84
C SER A 381 -47.03 -13.35 23.72
N ASN A 382 -46.60 -12.35 24.50
CA ASN A 382 -47.16 -10.99 24.47
C ASN A 382 -46.19 -9.88 24.94
N THR A 383 -44.98 -10.20 25.39
CA THR A 383 -43.97 -9.23 25.85
C THR A 383 -42.77 -9.21 24.90
N LEU A 384 -42.28 -8.03 24.58
CA LEU A 384 -41.00 -7.80 23.91
C LEU A 384 -39.96 -7.35 24.93
N THR A 385 -38.72 -7.80 24.75
CA THR A 385 -37.51 -7.23 25.36
C THR A 385 -36.64 -6.67 24.26
N TYR A 386 -36.08 -5.49 24.45
CA TYR A 386 -35.26 -4.79 23.46
C TYR A 386 -33.95 -4.27 24.06
N ALA A 387 -32.99 -3.94 23.20
CA ALA A 387 -31.71 -3.35 23.59
C ALA A 387 -31.91 -2.03 24.35
N GLY A 388 -31.00 -1.74 25.29
CA GLY A 388 -30.95 -0.44 25.96
C GLY A 388 -30.44 0.65 25.02
N ALA A 389 -30.72 1.91 25.36
CA ALA A 389 -30.13 3.05 24.68
C ALA A 389 -28.84 3.46 25.41
N ASP A 390 -27.68 3.21 24.81
CA ASP A 390 -26.38 3.50 25.45
C ASP A 390 -26.13 5.02 25.66
N PHE A 391 -26.85 5.87 24.91
CA PHE A 391 -26.63 7.31 24.85
C PHE A 391 -27.87 8.15 25.27
N ALA A 392 -28.94 7.51 25.76
CA ALA A 392 -30.13 8.20 26.28
C ALA A 392 -30.98 7.32 27.20
N SER A 393 -32.05 7.88 27.74
CA SER A 393 -33.07 7.12 28.48
C SER A 393 -33.69 6.03 27.59
N ASN A 394 -33.61 4.78 28.06
CA ASN A 394 -34.21 3.59 27.44
C ASN A 394 -35.66 3.84 26.98
N LEU A 395 -35.99 3.41 25.75
CA LEU A 395 -37.36 3.39 25.23
C LEU A 395 -38.29 2.83 26.30
N SER A 396 -39.32 3.59 26.67
CA SER A 396 -40.32 3.20 27.65
C SER A 396 -41.71 3.37 27.04
N PHE A 397 -42.68 2.61 27.52
CA PHE A 397 -44.07 2.72 27.05
C PHE A 397 -45.00 3.11 28.21
N CYS A 398 -46.05 3.84 27.86
CA CYS A 398 -47.17 4.12 28.73
C CYS A 398 -48.43 3.36 28.26
N ALA A 399 -49.35 3.08 29.18
CA ALA A 399 -50.55 2.33 28.88
C ALA A 399 -51.35 2.99 27.74
N GLY A 400 -51.70 2.21 26.72
CA GLY A 400 -52.36 2.69 25.51
C GLY A 400 -51.43 3.29 24.45
N ASP A 401 -50.10 3.38 24.67
CA ASP A 401 -49.17 3.79 23.62
C ASP A 401 -49.26 2.82 22.44
N SER A 402 -49.50 3.36 21.25
CA SER A 402 -49.50 2.61 20.00
C SER A 402 -48.07 2.25 19.57
N LEU A 403 -47.91 1.03 19.06
CA LEU A 403 -46.62 0.49 18.65
C LEU A 403 -46.74 -0.35 17.38
N GLU A 404 -45.62 -0.49 16.68
CA GLU A 404 -45.47 -1.37 15.54
C GLU A 404 -44.17 -2.19 15.62
N ILE A 405 -44.16 -3.36 14.98
CA ILE A 405 -42.95 -4.17 14.78
C ILE A 405 -42.59 -4.15 13.29
N ARG A 406 -41.36 -3.76 13.01
CA ARG A 406 -40.75 -3.68 11.66
C ARG A 406 -39.42 -4.41 11.62
N LYS A 407 -38.78 -4.46 10.45
CA LYS A 407 -37.49 -5.11 10.27
C LYS A 407 -36.51 -4.26 9.47
N VAL A 408 -35.40 -3.88 10.09
CA VAL A 408 -34.18 -3.48 9.38
C VAL A 408 -33.57 -4.75 8.76
N LEU A 409 -33.16 -4.69 7.50
CA LEU A 409 -32.45 -5.78 6.83
C LEU A 409 -30.95 -5.55 6.91
N GLN A 410 -30.48 -4.34 6.60
CA GLN A 410 -29.09 -3.89 6.68
C GLN A 410 -29.07 -2.42 7.14
N LEU A 411 -28.21 -2.08 8.10
CA LEU A 411 -27.88 -0.69 8.39
C LEU A 411 -26.80 -0.20 7.43
N LEU A 412 -26.82 1.10 7.10
CA LEU A 412 -25.67 1.76 6.46
C LEU A 412 -24.40 1.54 7.31
N ASP A 413 -23.34 1.08 6.64
CA ASP A 413 -22.00 0.89 7.19
C ASP A 413 -21.90 -0.12 8.34
N GLN A 414 -22.83 -1.06 8.53
CA GLN A 414 -22.62 -2.08 9.57
C GLN A 414 -21.44 -3.02 9.23
N PRO A 415 -20.80 -3.64 10.24
CA PRO A 415 -19.82 -4.69 10.01
C PRO A 415 -20.34 -5.82 9.11
N GLY A 416 -19.45 -6.28 8.22
CA GLY A 416 -19.76 -7.29 7.21
C GLY A 416 -20.34 -6.74 5.89
N ARG A 417 -20.23 -5.43 5.64
CA ARG A 417 -20.73 -4.73 4.43
C ARG A 417 -19.66 -3.81 3.84
N GLY A 418 -19.79 -3.49 2.55
CA GLY A 418 -18.96 -2.50 1.87
C GLY A 418 -19.36 -2.26 0.41
N GLN A 419 -18.48 -1.62 -0.36
CA GLN A 419 -18.67 -1.28 -1.79
C GLN A 419 -20.05 -0.67 -2.12
N GLY A 420 -20.46 0.33 -1.34
CA GLY A 420 -21.70 1.06 -1.61
C GLY A 420 -21.56 2.05 -2.76
N SER A 421 -22.67 2.55 -3.30
CA SER A 421 -22.64 3.69 -4.23
C SER A 421 -21.91 4.88 -3.62
N LEU A 422 -21.13 5.60 -4.44
CA LEU A 422 -20.48 6.83 -4.01
C LEU A 422 -21.53 7.89 -3.63
N MET A 423 -21.42 8.47 -2.42
CA MET A 423 -22.35 9.47 -1.90
C MET A 423 -22.08 10.91 -2.39
N ALA A 424 -21.30 11.14 -3.44
CA ALA A 424 -20.68 12.44 -3.73
C ALA A 424 -21.65 13.64 -3.62
N ASN A 425 -21.56 14.39 -2.52
CA ASN A 425 -22.40 15.53 -2.13
C ASN A 425 -23.89 15.24 -1.81
N LEU A 426 -24.28 13.99 -1.55
CA LEU A 426 -25.59 13.63 -0.99
C LEU A 426 -25.65 13.99 0.51
N LEU A 427 -25.90 15.28 0.79
CA LEU A 427 -26.05 15.78 2.15
C LEU A 427 -27.46 15.60 2.73
N HIS A 428 -28.49 15.51 1.89
CA HIS A 428 -29.89 15.43 2.34
C HIS A 428 -30.77 14.52 1.47
N PRO A 429 -31.78 13.82 2.06
CA PRO A 429 -32.84 13.13 1.32
C PRO A 429 -33.67 14.07 0.42
N PRO A 430 -34.40 13.55 -0.60
CA PRO A 430 -34.64 12.13 -0.88
C PRO A 430 -33.44 11.44 -1.54
N LEU A 431 -33.04 10.31 -0.97
CA LEU A 431 -32.06 9.42 -1.57
C LEU A 431 -32.71 8.64 -2.73
N PRO A 432 -31.95 8.27 -3.79
CA PRO A 432 -32.46 7.39 -4.83
C PRO A 432 -32.99 6.06 -4.24
N PRO A 433 -34.09 5.49 -4.78
CA PRO A 433 -34.53 4.15 -4.37
C PRO A 433 -33.44 3.11 -4.56
N GLY A 434 -33.14 2.32 -3.52
CA GLY A 434 -32.05 1.34 -3.55
C GLY A 434 -30.65 1.94 -3.49
N TRP A 435 -30.50 3.22 -3.10
CA TRP A 435 -29.20 3.88 -3.01
C TRP A 435 -28.21 3.17 -2.07
N ASN A 436 -28.69 2.67 -0.91
CA ASN A 436 -27.88 1.77 -0.08
C ASN A 436 -27.86 0.38 -0.74
N ASN A 437 -26.91 0.22 -1.65
CA ASN A 437 -26.59 -1.00 -2.37
C ASN A 437 -25.25 -1.61 -1.92
N GLN A 438 -24.82 -1.33 -0.68
CA GLN A 438 -23.64 -1.97 -0.10
C GLN A 438 -23.77 -3.49 -0.24
N VAL A 439 -22.71 -4.16 -0.71
CA VAL A 439 -22.70 -5.62 -0.85
C VAL A 439 -22.34 -6.28 0.49
N THR A 440 -22.57 -7.58 0.60
CA THR A 440 -22.08 -8.38 1.73
C THR A 440 -20.59 -8.63 1.55
N GLU A 441 -19.76 -8.09 2.43
CA GLU A 441 -18.31 -8.35 2.53
C GLU A 441 -18.04 -8.89 3.93
N PRO A 442 -18.05 -10.22 4.16
CA PRO A 442 -18.06 -10.76 5.51
C PRO A 442 -16.76 -10.50 6.30
N CYS A 443 -16.86 -10.32 7.61
CA CYS A 443 -15.70 -10.40 8.50
C CYS A 443 -15.24 -11.86 8.67
N TYR A 444 -13.94 -12.11 8.80
CA TYR A 444 -13.38 -13.45 8.99
C TYR A 444 -12.39 -13.52 10.16
N MET A 445 -12.34 -14.67 10.82
CA MET A 445 -11.46 -14.91 11.96
C MET A 445 -11.01 -16.38 12.03
N TRP A 446 -9.71 -16.63 12.24
CA TRP A 446 -9.14 -17.98 12.43
C TRP A 446 -7.83 -17.96 13.23
N ASN A 447 -7.40 -19.09 13.80
CA ASN A 447 -6.08 -19.27 14.44
C ASN A 447 -5.67 -18.27 15.55
N ASN A 448 -6.61 -17.59 16.21
CA ASN A 448 -6.29 -16.74 17.36
C ASN A 448 -6.35 -17.59 18.64
N GLY A 449 -5.21 -17.84 19.27
CA GLY A 449 -5.08 -18.70 20.47
C GLY A 449 -3.91 -18.27 21.35
N PRO A 450 -3.64 -18.90 22.50
CA PRO A 450 -4.30 -20.08 23.06
C PRO A 450 -5.69 -19.83 23.65
N GLU A 451 -6.09 -18.58 23.90
CA GLU A 451 -7.46 -18.28 24.34
C GLU A 451 -8.44 -18.37 23.17
N GLN A 452 -9.65 -18.90 23.41
CA GLN A 452 -10.72 -18.86 22.41
C GLN A 452 -11.18 -17.41 22.19
N VAL A 453 -10.71 -16.81 21.10
CA VAL A 453 -11.22 -15.56 20.57
C VAL A 453 -12.40 -15.85 19.65
N ARG A 454 -13.52 -15.14 19.80
CA ARG A 454 -14.69 -15.27 18.92
C ARG A 454 -15.27 -13.92 18.52
N PHE A 455 -15.95 -13.87 17.38
CA PHE A 455 -16.87 -12.77 17.10
C PHE A 455 -18.11 -12.88 18.00
N SER A 456 -18.50 -11.77 18.63
CA SER A 456 -19.80 -11.64 19.28
C SER A 456 -20.56 -10.44 18.72
N SER A 457 -21.89 -10.55 18.59
CA SER A 457 -22.73 -9.44 18.11
C SER A 457 -24.05 -9.39 18.85
N GLY A 458 -24.40 -8.19 19.33
CA GLY A 458 -25.73 -7.89 19.87
C GLY A 458 -26.70 -7.32 18.82
N ALA A 459 -26.25 -7.08 17.60
CA ALA A 459 -27.03 -6.43 16.54
C ALA A 459 -27.72 -7.47 15.66
N GLY A 460 -29.06 -7.53 15.68
CA GLY A 460 -29.83 -8.50 14.88
C GLY A 460 -29.65 -8.40 13.35
N THR A 461 -29.09 -7.29 12.85
CA THR A 461 -28.73 -7.12 11.44
C THR A 461 -27.39 -7.75 11.09
N ILE A 462 -26.48 -7.97 12.05
CA ILE A 462 -25.17 -8.61 11.88
C ILE A 462 -25.32 -10.09 12.23
N ARG A 463 -24.99 -11.00 11.30
CA ARG A 463 -25.43 -12.40 11.35
C ARG A 463 -24.29 -13.36 11.01
N ALA A 464 -24.10 -14.38 11.86
CA ALA A 464 -23.13 -15.44 11.64
C ALA A 464 -23.47 -16.22 10.36
N GLY A 465 -22.46 -16.55 9.56
CA GLY A 465 -22.63 -17.24 8.28
C GLY A 465 -23.11 -16.36 7.13
N GLU A 466 -23.26 -15.05 7.34
CA GLU A 466 -23.56 -14.07 6.27
C GLU A 466 -22.67 -12.83 6.38
N HIS A 467 -22.65 -12.17 7.54
CA HIS A 467 -21.86 -10.95 7.78
C HIS A 467 -20.55 -11.22 8.52
N PHE A 468 -20.42 -12.37 9.18
CA PHE A 468 -19.16 -12.82 9.74
C PHE A 468 -19.04 -14.35 9.78
N PHE A 469 -17.80 -14.83 9.68
CA PHE A 469 -17.43 -16.23 9.83
C PHE A 469 -16.37 -16.37 10.92
N HIS A 470 -16.55 -17.34 11.80
CA HIS A 470 -15.69 -17.64 12.94
C HIS A 470 -14.98 -18.99 12.68
N ASP A 471 -13.75 -19.12 13.15
CA ASP A 471 -12.83 -20.24 12.87
C ASP A 471 -12.76 -20.63 11.39
N THR A 472 -12.77 -19.62 10.52
CA THR A 472 -12.88 -19.75 9.06
C THR A 472 -11.90 -18.79 8.37
N PRO A 473 -10.87 -19.32 7.66
CA PRO A 473 -10.03 -18.53 6.78
C PRO A 473 -10.82 -17.83 5.68
N MET A 474 -10.46 -16.59 5.36
CA MET A 474 -11.05 -15.88 4.23
C MET A 474 -10.62 -16.53 2.90
N PRO A 475 -11.55 -16.94 2.01
CA PRO A 475 -11.19 -17.56 0.74
C PRO A 475 -10.37 -16.61 -0.15
N GLY A 476 -9.24 -17.09 -0.67
CA GLY A 476 -8.40 -16.33 -1.60
C GLY A 476 -7.60 -15.18 -0.98
N TYR A 477 -7.60 -15.04 0.35
CA TYR A 477 -6.79 -14.02 1.03
C TYR A 477 -5.32 -14.43 1.16
N THR A 478 -4.44 -13.50 0.81
CA THR A 478 -2.99 -13.55 1.06
C THR A 478 -2.61 -12.26 1.81
N PRO A 479 -1.90 -12.32 2.96
CA PRO A 479 -1.41 -11.12 3.63
C PRO A 479 -0.50 -10.29 2.73
N TYR A 480 -0.53 -8.96 2.87
CA TYR A 480 0.43 -8.08 2.20
C TYR A 480 1.86 -8.40 2.64
N THR A 481 2.85 -8.13 1.77
CA THR A 481 4.27 -8.44 2.05
C THR A 481 4.72 -7.90 3.42
N TYR A 482 5.51 -8.69 4.14
CA TYR A 482 6.04 -8.39 5.47
C TYR A 482 7.55 -8.68 5.53
N PRO A 483 8.38 -7.77 6.08
CA PRO A 483 8.01 -6.43 6.57
C PRO A 483 7.51 -5.52 5.43
N HIS A 484 6.82 -4.44 5.76
CA HIS A 484 6.30 -3.47 4.79
C HIS A 484 7.47 -2.88 3.98
N PRO A 485 7.34 -2.63 2.66
CA PRO A 485 8.49 -2.25 1.81
C PRO A 485 9.27 -1.01 2.29
N LEU A 486 8.58 -0.05 2.93
CA LEU A 486 9.23 1.13 3.54
C LEU A 486 10.19 0.77 4.70
N VAL A 487 10.06 -0.39 5.33
CA VAL A 487 10.96 -0.85 6.40
C VAL A 487 12.35 -1.14 5.85
N THR A 488 12.42 -1.78 4.67
CA THR A 488 13.64 -2.18 3.97
C THR A 488 14.18 -1.12 3.01
N GLY A 489 13.32 -0.25 2.48
CA GLY A 489 13.69 0.74 1.45
C GLY A 489 14.40 2.01 1.93
N THR A 490 14.36 2.35 3.23
CA THR A 490 15.12 3.50 3.75
C THR A 490 16.41 3.03 4.42
N GLY A 491 17.56 3.36 3.84
CA GLY A 491 18.85 3.05 4.44
C GLY A 491 19.02 3.70 5.80
N THR A 492 18.94 2.92 6.87
CA THR A 492 19.31 3.37 8.22
C THR A 492 20.77 3.81 8.20
N PRO A 493 21.11 5.07 8.51
CA PRO A 493 22.51 5.44 8.68
C PRO A 493 23.07 4.63 9.85
N THR A 494 23.96 3.70 9.55
CA THR A 494 24.71 2.98 10.58
C THR A 494 25.40 4.03 11.46
N PRO A 495 25.24 4.01 12.79
CA PRO A 495 25.83 5.04 13.65
C PRO A 495 27.35 5.05 13.48
N THR A 496 27.86 6.11 12.83
CA THR A 496 29.30 6.35 12.75
C THR A 496 29.83 6.43 14.19
N PRO A 497 30.79 5.58 14.60
CA PRO A 497 31.29 5.61 15.97
C PRO A 497 31.92 6.97 16.28
N ILE A 498 31.22 7.78 17.07
CA ILE A 498 31.79 9.04 17.57
C ILE A 498 32.99 8.68 18.42
N GLY A 499 34.16 9.19 18.03
CA GLY A 499 35.42 8.88 18.69
C GLY A 499 35.36 9.18 20.19
N SER A 500 35.69 8.18 21.01
CA SER A 500 35.75 8.33 22.46
C SER A 500 36.69 9.49 22.84
N PRO A 501 36.27 10.43 23.71
CA PRO A 501 37.09 11.59 24.04
C PRO A 501 38.37 11.17 24.76
N THR A 502 39.50 11.66 24.26
CA THR A 502 40.85 11.39 24.78
C THR A 502 40.96 11.66 26.28
N PRO A 503 41.34 10.67 27.12
CA PRO A 503 41.52 10.90 28.55
C PRO A 503 42.84 11.62 28.85
N THR A 504 42.76 12.72 29.60
CA THR A 504 43.90 13.47 30.14
C THR A 504 44.59 12.69 31.28
N PRO A 505 45.94 12.66 31.40
CA PRO A 505 46.64 11.62 32.17
C PRO A 505 47.03 11.97 33.62
N SER A 506 46.81 11.02 34.53
CA SER A 506 47.60 10.73 35.76
C SER A 506 47.01 9.51 36.51
N ALA A 507 47.74 8.64 37.20
CA ALA A 507 49.19 8.58 37.47
C ALA A 507 49.70 7.13 37.54
N THR A 508 51.02 6.98 37.49
CA THR A 508 51.79 5.71 37.39
C THR A 508 51.73 4.81 38.62
N SER A 509 51.79 3.48 38.41
CA SER A 509 52.49 2.55 39.32
C SER A 509 53.24 1.46 38.53
N THR A 510 54.25 0.84 39.14
CA THR A 510 55.37 0.14 38.47
C THR A 510 55.25 -1.40 38.43
N PRO A 511 55.99 -2.11 37.54
CA PRO A 511 55.80 -3.55 37.27
C PRO A 511 56.92 -4.49 37.77
N PHE A 512 56.59 -5.78 38.08
CA PHE A 512 57.40 -7.03 37.93
C PHE A 512 56.70 -8.24 38.64
N PRO A 513 57.03 -9.55 38.39
CA PRO A 513 57.26 -10.27 37.12
C PRO A 513 56.67 -11.71 36.99
N SER A 514 56.54 -12.17 35.73
CA SER A 514 56.88 -13.51 35.14
C SER A 514 56.61 -14.88 35.81
N ALA A 515 56.03 -15.82 35.02
CA ALA A 515 56.60 -17.15 34.68
C ALA A 515 55.77 -17.82 33.53
N THR A 516 56.15 -18.81 32.70
CA THR A 516 57.35 -19.26 31.94
C THR A 516 57.05 -20.65 31.35
N SER A 517 57.14 -20.85 30.03
CA SER A 517 57.53 -22.10 29.30
C SER A 517 57.43 -21.81 27.77
N THR A 518 58.40 -21.98 26.85
CA THR A 518 59.49 -22.96 26.55
C THR A 518 58.97 -24.27 25.95
N ALA A 519 59.37 -24.80 24.76
CA ALA A 519 60.05 -24.29 23.54
C ALA A 519 60.00 -25.40 22.42
N THR A 520 60.72 -25.19 21.28
CA THR A 520 61.06 -26.11 20.15
C THR A 520 59.94 -26.54 19.17
N GLY A 521 60.18 -26.72 17.85
CA GLY A 521 61.37 -26.48 17.00
C GLY A 521 61.07 -26.72 15.50
N ALA A 522 61.83 -26.12 14.58
CA ALA A 522 61.63 -26.20 13.11
C ALA A 522 62.37 -27.40 12.44
N PRO A 523 62.16 -27.70 11.14
CA PRO A 523 62.95 -27.03 10.09
C PRO A 523 62.25 -26.79 8.72
N THR A 524 62.97 -26.07 7.84
CA THR A 524 62.58 -25.55 6.51
C THR A 524 63.02 -26.46 5.34
N ALA A 525 62.44 -26.29 4.15
CA ALA A 525 63.01 -26.74 2.86
C ALA A 525 62.85 -25.69 1.74
N THR A 526 63.70 -25.76 0.70
CA THR A 526 64.05 -24.67 -0.24
C THR A 526 63.57 -24.94 -1.70
N PRO A 527 63.30 -23.92 -2.56
CA PRO A 527 62.75 -24.11 -3.92
C PRO A 527 63.75 -23.87 -5.09
N THR A 528 63.48 -24.43 -6.30
CA THR A 528 63.89 -23.97 -7.67
C THR A 528 63.51 -25.04 -8.75
N PRO A 529 63.59 -24.80 -10.08
CA PRO A 529 63.62 -23.55 -10.90
C PRO A 529 62.67 -23.53 -12.15
N THR A 530 62.72 -22.42 -12.90
CA THR A 530 61.93 -22.02 -14.10
C THR A 530 62.39 -22.60 -15.45
N ALA A 531 61.51 -22.62 -16.47
CA ALA A 531 61.89 -22.44 -17.89
C ALA A 531 60.73 -21.91 -18.79
N THR A 532 61.05 -21.04 -19.76
CA THR A 532 60.18 -20.54 -20.85
C THR A 532 60.99 -20.45 -22.14
N PRO A 533 60.46 -20.88 -23.31
CA PRO A 533 60.46 -19.99 -24.49
C PRO A 533 59.24 -20.14 -25.44
N ALA A 534 59.01 -19.11 -26.28
CA ALA A 534 58.09 -19.09 -27.45
C ALA A 534 58.91 -19.17 -28.78
N PRO A 535 58.41 -18.94 -30.03
CA PRO A 535 57.04 -18.72 -30.54
C PRO A 535 56.69 -19.45 -31.89
N SER A 536 55.47 -19.25 -32.44
CA SER A 536 55.14 -18.92 -33.87
C SER A 536 53.81 -19.51 -34.42
N ALA A 537 53.24 -18.90 -35.47
CA ALA A 537 51.88 -19.06 -36.02
C ALA A 537 51.78 -20.15 -37.13
N THR A 538 50.63 -20.64 -37.62
CA THR A 538 49.32 -20.06 -38.07
C THR A 538 48.25 -21.19 -38.10
N THR A 539 46.96 -21.10 -38.51
CA THR A 539 46.12 -20.12 -39.25
C THR A 539 44.69 -20.00 -38.65
N SER A 540 43.88 -19.07 -39.17
CA SER A 540 42.41 -18.97 -38.96
C SER A 540 41.63 -20.08 -39.68
N PRO A 541 40.42 -20.45 -39.21
CA PRO A 541 39.23 -20.13 -39.98
C PRO A 541 38.24 -19.24 -39.22
N THR A 542 37.70 -18.25 -39.92
CA THR A 542 36.81 -17.20 -39.39
C THR A 542 35.47 -17.77 -38.92
N PRO A 543 35.08 -17.61 -37.65
CA PRO A 543 33.68 -17.73 -37.25
C PRO A 543 32.90 -16.59 -37.90
N GLY A 544 31.84 -16.90 -38.64
CA GLY A 544 30.90 -15.88 -39.11
C GLY A 544 30.25 -15.16 -37.92
N PRO A 545 29.72 -13.94 -38.11
CA PRO A 545 29.10 -13.20 -37.02
C PRO A 545 27.91 -13.99 -36.46
N THR A 546 28.03 -14.42 -35.21
CA THR A 546 26.88 -14.78 -34.38
C THR A 546 25.92 -13.58 -34.41
N PRO A 547 24.62 -13.76 -34.70
CA PRO A 547 23.70 -12.64 -34.71
C PRO A 547 23.65 -12.02 -33.32
N THR A 548 24.03 -10.75 -33.22
CA THR A 548 23.67 -9.91 -32.08
C THR A 548 22.16 -10.03 -31.88
N PRO A 549 21.65 -10.21 -30.65
CA PRO A 549 20.21 -10.20 -30.43
C PRO A 549 19.64 -8.89 -30.98
N SER A 550 18.64 -9.01 -31.87
CA SER A 550 17.80 -7.87 -32.24
C SER A 550 17.20 -7.30 -30.95
N PRO A 551 17.06 -5.96 -30.81
CA PRO A 551 16.25 -5.42 -29.74
C PRO A 551 14.89 -6.11 -29.78
N SER A 552 14.50 -6.69 -28.64
CA SER A 552 13.15 -7.15 -28.44
C SER A 552 12.34 -6.01 -27.86
N SER A 553 11.03 -6.02 -28.13
CA SER A 553 10.12 -5.03 -27.58
C SER A 553 9.86 -5.36 -26.12
N THR A 554 10.57 -4.67 -25.23
CA THR A 554 10.27 -4.67 -23.80
C THR A 554 8.95 -3.93 -23.57
N PRO A 555 7.98 -4.56 -22.88
CA PRO A 555 6.72 -3.91 -22.54
C PRO A 555 6.79 -3.16 -21.19
N THR A 556 6.03 -2.08 -21.06
CA THR A 556 5.96 -1.28 -19.84
C THR A 556 4.82 -1.70 -18.91
N PRO A 557 5.03 -1.79 -17.58
CA PRO A 557 3.93 -1.78 -16.60
C PRO A 557 2.95 -0.63 -16.85
N VAL A 558 1.65 -0.93 -16.90
CA VAL A 558 0.64 0.13 -16.91
C VAL A 558 0.55 0.71 -15.50
N PRO A 559 0.46 2.04 -15.31
CA PRO A 559 0.25 2.62 -13.99
C PRO A 559 -0.98 1.99 -13.30
N HIS A 560 -0.73 1.31 -12.18
CA HIS A 560 -1.69 0.53 -11.39
C HIS A 560 -2.19 -0.79 -12.03
N GLY A 561 -1.32 -1.58 -12.67
CA GLY A 561 -1.57 -2.98 -13.06
C GLY A 561 -0.38 -3.91 -12.76
N ASN A 562 -0.58 -5.22 -12.92
CA ASN A 562 0.51 -6.22 -12.80
C ASN A 562 1.58 -5.99 -13.89
N PRO A 563 2.81 -6.51 -13.73
CA PRO A 563 3.82 -6.51 -14.79
C PRO A 563 3.25 -7.07 -16.11
N PRO A 564 3.63 -6.55 -17.29
CA PRO A 564 3.03 -6.96 -18.57
C PRO A 564 3.31 -8.42 -18.97
N THR A 565 4.12 -9.10 -18.19
CA THR A 565 4.65 -10.46 -18.32
C THR A 565 4.40 -11.29 -17.07
N ASP A 566 3.57 -10.84 -16.14
CA ASP A 566 3.10 -11.67 -15.02
C ASP A 566 2.11 -12.72 -15.53
N PHE A 567 2.60 -13.88 -15.98
CA PHE A 567 1.80 -14.94 -16.59
C PHE A 567 1.19 -15.90 -15.57
N ASN A 568 1.37 -15.67 -14.26
CA ASN A 568 0.83 -16.50 -13.20
C ASN A 568 -0.05 -15.74 -12.19
N GLY A 569 -0.05 -14.40 -12.23
CA GLY A 569 -0.80 -13.50 -11.35
C GLY A 569 -0.15 -13.25 -9.98
N ASP A 570 1.16 -13.48 -9.82
CA ASP A 570 1.87 -13.34 -8.54
C ASP A 570 2.47 -11.94 -8.31
N GLY A 571 2.41 -11.06 -9.31
CA GLY A 571 2.88 -9.67 -9.25
C GLY A 571 4.34 -9.47 -9.68
N HIS A 572 5.05 -10.51 -10.12
CA HIS A 572 6.42 -10.41 -10.62
C HIS A 572 6.51 -10.56 -12.16
N PRO A 573 7.52 -9.95 -12.83
CA PRO A 573 7.71 -10.12 -14.27
C PRO A 573 8.33 -11.50 -14.61
N ASP A 574 7.67 -12.31 -15.43
CA ASP A 574 8.18 -13.61 -15.87
C ASP A 574 8.96 -13.54 -17.19
N TYR A 575 9.98 -14.41 -17.33
CA TYR A 575 10.68 -14.52 -18.61
C TYR A 575 9.87 -15.29 -19.65
N LEU A 576 9.37 -14.57 -20.65
CA LEU A 576 8.90 -15.16 -21.90
C LEU A 576 10.07 -15.44 -22.84
N LEU A 577 10.32 -16.72 -23.09
CA LEU A 577 11.34 -17.22 -24.00
C LEU A 577 10.76 -17.63 -25.35
N TYR A 578 11.58 -17.48 -26.40
CA TYR A 578 11.27 -17.92 -27.76
C TYR A 578 12.41 -18.78 -28.33
N ASN A 579 12.06 -19.89 -28.99
CA ASN A 579 13.01 -20.77 -29.66
C ASN A 579 12.87 -20.63 -31.18
N ALA A 580 13.77 -19.88 -31.82
CA ALA A 580 13.66 -19.55 -33.25
C ALA A 580 13.71 -20.78 -34.18
N GLY A 581 14.34 -21.90 -33.77
CA GLY A 581 14.41 -23.13 -34.56
C GLY A 581 13.09 -23.90 -34.61
N THR A 582 12.32 -23.89 -33.52
CA THR A 582 11.03 -24.60 -33.38
C THR A 582 9.81 -23.68 -33.53
N ARG A 583 10.00 -22.37 -33.32
CA ARG A 583 8.99 -21.33 -33.11
C ARG A 583 8.16 -21.49 -31.83
N GLN A 584 8.61 -22.32 -30.89
CA GLN A 584 7.95 -22.51 -29.59
C GLN A 584 8.19 -21.30 -28.68
N THR A 585 7.19 -20.88 -27.91
CA THR A 585 7.41 -20.04 -26.72
C THR A 585 7.37 -20.87 -25.43
N ALA A 586 8.00 -20.34 -24.38
CA ALA A 586 7.97 -20.90 -23.03
C ALA A 586 8.03 -19.77 -22.01
N ILE A 587 7.34 -19.91 -20.91
CA ILE A 587 7.34 -18.96 -19.79
C ILE A 587 8.16 -19.58 -18.67
N MET A 588 9.09 -18.83 -18.08
CA MET A 588 9.74 -19.17 -16.82
C MET A 588 9.17 -18.26 -15.74
N TYR A 589 8.42 -18.86 -14.81
CA TYR A 589 7.83 -18.14 -13.70
C TYR A 589 8.91 -17.66 -12.74
N LEU A 590 8.92 -16.38 -12.41
CA LEU A 590 9.96 -15.74 -11.61
C LEU A 590 9.41 -15.13 -10.33
N ASN A 591 10.18 -15.23 -9.25
CA ASN A 591 10.10 -14.28 -8.15
C ASN A 591 11.44 -13.55 -8.12
N ASN A 592 11.46 -12.30 -8.57
CA ASN A 592 12.67 -11.52 -8.82
C ASN A 592 13.70 -12.31 -9.67
N ASN A 593 14.86 -12.67 -9.11
CA ASN A 593 15.94 -13.35 -9.84
C ASN A 593 15.84 -14.89 -9.80
N VAL A 594 14.79 -15.44 -9.17
CA VAL A 594 14.65 -16.88 -8.88
C VAL A 594 13.53 -17.50 -9.72
N VAL A 595 13.84 -18.56 -10.47
CA VAL A 595 12.82 -19.33 -11.20
C VAL A 595 12.04 -20.22 -10.23
N ILE A 596 10.74 -19.95 -10.11
CA ILE A 596 9.79 -20.70 -9.27
C ILE A 596 8.99 -21.75 -10.07
N GLY A 597 8.98 -21.65 -11.40
CA GLY A 597 8.33 -22.65 -12.27
C GLY A 597 8.58 -22.39 -13.76
N ALA A 598 7.99 -23.20 -14.64
CA ALA A 598 7.98 -22.95 -16.08
C ALA A 598 6.84 -23.68 -16.79
N ALA A 599 6.38 -23.13 -17.91
CA ALA A 599 5.37 -23.71 -18.79
C ALA A 599 5.74 -23.53 -20.27
N LEU A 600 5.29 -24.44 -21.14
CA LEU A 600 5.35 -24.21 -22.59
C LEU A 600 4.16 -23.33 -23.01
N GLY A 601 4.45 -22.28 -23.76
CA GLY A 601 3.45 -21.42 -24.38
C GLY A 601 3.15 -21.84 -25.83
N PRO A 602 2.39 -21.04 -26.59
CA PRO A 602 2.02 -21.32 -27.97
C PRO A 602 3.21 -21.49 -28.95
N THR A 603 3.02 -22.29 -30.00
CA THR A 603 3.96 -22.35 -31.14
C THR A 603 3.56 -21.31 -32.19
N LEU A 604 4.46 -20.42 -32.59
CA LEU A 604 4.16 -19.40 -33.60
C LEU A 604 4.14 -19.99 -35.03
N ALA A 605 3.25 -19.43 -35.86
CA ALA A 605 3.18 -19.74 -37.28
C ALA A 605 4.44 -19.28 -38.04
N ALA A 606 4.78 -19.95 -39.14
CA ALA A 606 5.92 -19.54 -39.96
C ALA A 606 5.74 -18.10 -40.49
N GLY A 607 6.84 -17.32 -40.50
CA GLY A 607 6.83 -15.90 -40.87
C GLY A 607 6.39 -14.94 -39.76
N TRP A 608 5.85 -15.44 -38.64
CA TRP A 608 5.50 -14.61 -37.47
C TRP A 608 6.58 -14.72 -36.39
N GLY A 609 6.96 -13.57 -35.82
CA GLY A 609 7.80 -13.47 -34.64
C GLY A 609 7.07 -12.73 -33.52
N LEU A 610 7.32 -13.12 -32.28
CA LEU A 610 6.91 -12.40 -31.08
C LEU A 610 7.67 -11.07 -30.97
N ARG A 611 6.95 -10.00 -30.62
CA ARG A 611 7.40 -8.60 -30.56
C ARG A 611 6.79 -7.83 -29.39
N GLY A 612 6.55 -8.49 -28.27
CA GLY A 612 6.05 -7.83 -27.06
C GLY A 612 4.96 -8.63 -26.38
N VAL A 613 4.68 -8.26 -25.13
CA VAL A 613 3.66 -8.85 -24.28
C VAL A 613 2.96 -7.74 -23.54
N ALA A 614 1.64 -7.71 -23.50
CA ALA A 614 0.90 -6.79 -22.65
C ALA A 614 -0.56 -7.25 -22.59
N ASP A 615 -1.32 -6.82 -21.59
CA ASP A 615 -2.77 -6.97 -21.65
C ASP A 615 -3.34 -6.00 -22.71
N PHE A 616 -3.72 -6.53 -23.88
CA PHE A 616 -4.27 -5.74 -24.99
C PHE A 616 -5.80 -5.70 -24.97
N ASN A 617 -6.44 -6.54 -24.16
CA ASN A 617 -7.86 -6.79 -24.18
C ASN A 617 -8.60 -6.31 -22.91
N LEU A 618 -7.83 -6.05 -21.84
CA LEU A 618 -8.24 -5.68 -20.48
C LEU A 618 -8.94 -6.81 -19.71
N ASP A 619 -8.37 -8.01 -19.74
CA ASP A 619 -8.79 -9.18 -18.95
C ASP A 619 -7.80 -9.60 -17.85
N ASP A 620 -6.81 -8.76 -17.56
CA ASP A 620 -5.74 -8.94 -16.57
C ASP A 620 -4.76 -10.10 -16.89
N HIS A 621 -4.73 -10.63 -18.13
CA HIS A 621 -3.75 -11.64 -18.57
C HIS A 621 -2.77 -11.08 -19.63
N PRO A 622 -1.47 -11.45 -19.58
CA PRO A 622 -0.51 -11.07 -20.62
C PRO A 622 -0.76 -11.66 -22.01
N ASP A 623 -1.13 -10.82 -22.98
CA ASP A 623 -1.34 -11.20 -24.39
C ASP A 623 -0.04 -11.04 -25.23
N TYR A 624 0.11 -11.82 -26.31
CA TYR A 624 1.26 -11.73 -27.20
C TYR A 624 1.04 -10.74 -28.35
N LEU A 625 1.98 -9.83 -28.57
CA LEU A 625 2.07 -9.04 -29.81
C LEU A 625 3.00 -9.73 -30.82
N LEU A 626 2.46 -10.08 -31.98
CA LEU A 626 3.18 -10.74 -33.07
C LEU A 626 3.36 -9.79 -34.27
N TYR A 627 4.46 -9.98 -35.00
CA TYR A 627 4.76 -9.27 -36.24
C TYR A 627 5.22 -10.24 -37.33
N ASN A 628 4.70 -10.05 -38.54
CA ASN A 628 5.14 -10.78 -39.72
C ASN A 628 6.10 -9.92 -40.55
N THR A 629 7.36 -10.37 -40.69
CA THR A 629 8.40 -9.58 -41.38
C THR A 629 8.17 -9.43 -42.89
N ASP A 630 7.47 -10.39 -43.51
CA ASP A 630 7.28 -10.44 -44.96
C ASP A 630 6.14 -9.50 -45.38
N THR A 631 5.07 -9.43 -44.58
CA THR A 631 3.87 -8.60 -44.84
C THR A 631 3.87 -7.26 -44.11
N ARG A 632 4.67 -7.13 -43.04
CA ARG A 632 4.64 -6.05 -42.02
C ARG A 632 3.35 -5.99 -41.21
N GLN A 633 2.55 -7.06 -41.20
CA GLN A 633 1.32 -7.13 -40.40
C GLN A 633 1.65 -7.35 -38.92
N THR A 634 0.99 -6.64 -38.01
CA THR A 634 0.92 -7.05 -36.59
C THR A 634 -0.35 -7.85 -36.30
N ALA A 635 -0.30 -8.68 -35.26
CA ALA A 635 -1.45 -9.40 -34.71
C ALA A 635 -1.31 -9.50 -33.20
N MET A 636 -2.42 -9.45 -32.48
CA MET A 636 -2.45 -9.73 -31.05
C MET A 636 -3.08 -11.09 -30.82
N TRP A 637 -2.42 -11.90 -30.02
CA TRP A 637 -2.85 -13.22 -29.60
C TRP A 637 -3.22 -13.13 -28.14
N TYR A 638 -4.50 -13.32 -27.86
CA TYR A 638 -5.03 -13.31 -26.52
C TYR A 638 -4.69 -14.60 -25.79
N LEU A 639 -4.20 -14.50 -24.57
CA LEU A 639 -3.77 -15.64 -23.75
C LEU A 639 -4.51 -15.67 -22.41
N ASN A 640 -4.63 -16.87 -21.85
CA ASN A 640 -4.86 -17.07 -20.43
C ASN A 640 -3.66 -17.85 -19.90
N ASN A 641 -2.79 -17.19 -19.13
CA ASN A 641 -1.48 -17.69 -18.71
C ASN A 641 -0.68 -18.19 -19.93
N ASN A 642 -0.31 -19.48 -19.98
CA ASN A 642 0.44 -20.06 -21.10
C ASN A 642 -0.44 -20.55 -22.27
N VAL A 643 -1.76 -20.32 -22.25
CA VAL A 643 -2.73 -20.89 -23.21
C VAL A 643 -3.25 -19.82 -24.16
N PHE A 644 -3.07 -20.01 -25.47
CA PHE A 644 -3.71 -19.18 -26.50
C PHE A 644 -5.23 -19.41 -26.54
N ILE A 645 -6.02 -18.34 -26.36
CA ILE A 645 -7.49 -18.38 -26.33
C ILE A 645 -8.16 -17.73 -27.56
N GLY A 646 -7.48 -16.84 -28.26
CA GLY A 646 -8.00 -16.18 -29.46
C GLY A 646 -7.02 -15.15 -30.03
N GLY A 647 -7.36 -14.46 -31.12
CA GLY A 647 -6.47 -13.42 -31.63
C GLY A 647 -7.07 -12.60 -32.77
N VAL A 648 -6.45 -11.44 -33.04
CA VAL A 648 -6.93 -10.43 -33.99
C VAL A 648 -5.78 -9.81 -34.78
N TYR A 649 -6.02 -9.43 -36.03
CA TYR A 649 -5.06 -8.63 -36.79
C TYR A 649 -5.10 -7.17 -36.35
N ALA A 650 -3.90 -6.61 -36.21
CA ALA A 650 -3.62 -5.24 -35.77
C ALA A 650 -2.90 -4.49 -36.92
N PRO A 651 -2.54 -3.19 -36.78
CA PRO A 651 -2.11 -2.35 -37.90
C PRO A 651 -0.91 -2.89 -38.70
N THR A 652 -0.93 -2.73 -40.04
CA THR A 652 0.24 -3.02 -40.89
C THR A 652 1.24 -1.87 -40.79
N LEU A 653 2.52 -2.16 -40.48
CA LEU A 653 3.54 -1.13 -40.36
C LEU A 653 3.95 -0.55 -41.74
N PRO A 654 4.26 0.75 -41.85
CA PRO A 654 4.70 1.34 -43.11
C PRO A 654 6.13 0.91 -43.44
N THR A 655 6.46 0.83 -44.74
CA THR A 655 7.78 0.36 -45.20
C THR A 655 8.95 1.10 -44.55
N GLY A 656 9.89 0.35 -43.97
CA GLY A 656 11.08 0.87 -43.31
C GLY A 656 10.88 1.29 -41.85
N TRP A 657 9.69 1.11 -41.29
CA TRP A 657 9.47 1.16 -39.83
C TRP A 657 9.41 -0.26 -39.25
N GLU A 658 9.93 -0.39 -38.04
CA GLU A 658 9.89 -1.61 -37.22
C GLU A 658 9.26 -1.28 -35.87
N LEU A 659 8.46 -2.20 -35.32
CA LEU A 659 7.98 -2.12 -33.94
C LEU A 659 9.11 -2.50 -32.99
N VAL A 660 9.40 -1.65 -32.02
CA VAL A 660 10.56 -1.79 -31.10
C VAL A 660 10.23 -1.72 -29.62
N ALA A 661 9.05 -1.24 -29.22
CA ALA A 661 8.55 -1.31 -27.84
C ALA A 661 7.01 -1.15 -27.81
N THR A 662 6.40 -1.45 -26.65
CA THR A 662 5.01 -1.12 -26.34
C THR A 662 4.88 -0.52 -24.94
N GLY A 663 4.15 0.59 -24.81
CA GLY A 663 3.98 1.32 -23.54
C GLY A 663 2.77 2.25 -23.58
N ASN A 664 2.40 2.87 -22.45
CA ASN A 664 1.16 3.66 -22.33
C ASN A 664 1.47 5.17 -22.41
N PHE A 665 1.61 5.71 -23.63
CA PHE A 665 2.07 7.08 -23.86
C PHE A 665 0.98 8.15 -23.74
N ASN A 666 -0.29 7.75 -23.71
CA ASN A 666 -1.44 8.64 -23.62
C ASN A 666 -2.28 8.47 -22.34
N ASN A 667 -1.79 7.67 -21.38
CA ASN A 667 -2.41 7.37 -20.10
C ASN A 667 -3.85 6.79 -20.17
N ASN A 668 -4.19 6.10 -21.27
CA ASN A 668 -5.50 5.45 -21.46
C ASN A 668 -5.57 4.00 -20.93
N ARG A 669 -4.47 3.48 -20.36
CA ARG A 669 -4.27 2.10 -19.88
C ARG A 669 -4.24 1.01 -20.96
N LYS A 670 -3.92 1.35 -22.21
CA LYS A 670 -3.77 0.40 -23.32
C LYS A 670 -2.37 0.56 -23.92
N PRO A 671 -1.74 -0.53 -24.39
CA PRO A 671 -0.39 -0.42 -24.91
C PRO A 671 -0.39 0.23 -26.31
N ASP A 672 0.26 1.38 -26.40
CA ASP A 672 0.60 2.06 -27.64
C ASP A 672 1.88 1.44 -28.25
N TYR A 673 2.07 1.57 -29.56
CA TYR A 673 3.25 1.05 -30.27
C TYR A 673 4.35 2.10 -30.37
N VAL A 674 5.59 1.73 -30.08
CA VAL A 674 6.78 2.52 -30.41
C VAL A 674 7.43 1.95 -31.67
N LEU A 675 7.48 2.76 -32.72
CA LEU A 675 8.07 2.42 -34.01
C LEU A 675 9.43 3.10 -34.18
N TYR A 676 10.36 2.43 -34.86
CA TYR A 676 11.69 2.96 -35.21
C TYR A 676 11.98 2.83 -36.70
N LYS A 677 12.68 3.80 -37.28
CA LYS A 677 13.14 3.79 -38.68
C LYS A 677 14.66 3.85 -38.74
N ALA A 678 15.30 2.72 -38.98
CA ALA A 678 16.76 2.61 -39.03
C ALA A 678 17.44 3.53 -40.07
N SER A 679 16.76 3.89 -41.17
CA SER A 679 17.32 4.76 -42.22
C SER A 679 17.35 6.25 -41.85
N THR A 680 16.64 6.68 -40.81
CA THR A 680 16.61 8.07 -40.34
C THR A 680 16.84 8.22 -38.82
N LEU A 681 16.99 7.09 -38.11
CA LEU A 681 17.07 6.99 -36.64
C LEU A 681 15.84 7.53 -35.88
N GLN A 682 14.74 7.83 -36.59
CA GLN A 682 13.53 8.41 -35.99
C GLN A 682 12.71 7.36 -35.24
N THR A 683 12.09 7.76 -34.13
CA THR A 683 10.98 7.01 -33.53
C THR A 683 9.63 7.67 -33.81
N ALA A 684 8.54 6.91 -33.64
CA ALA A 684 7.17 7.40 -33.65
C ALA A 684 6.35 6.60 -32.63
N VAL A 685 5.42 7.28 -31.96
CA VAL A 685 4.43 6.64 -31.08
C VAL A 685 3.13 6.52 -31.86
N TRP A 686 2.56 5.33 -31.92
CA TRP A 686 1.27 5.03 -32.54
C TRP A 686 0.30 4.69 -31.42
N TYR A 687 -0.80 5.44 -31.30
CA TYR A 687 -1.77 5.24 -30.24
C TYR A 687 -2.80 4.17 -30.64
N LEU A 688 -3.06 3.21 -29.75
CA LEU A 688 -4.00 2.11 -30.03
C LEU A 688 -5.19 2.09 -29.08
N ASN A 689 -6.29 1.54 -29.58
CA ASN A 689 -7.44 1.11 -28.80
C ASN A 689 -7.73 -0.35 -29.17
N ASN A 690 -7.14 -1.28 -28.43
CA ASN A 690 -6.99 -2.69 -28.85
C ASN A 690 -6.37 -2.72 -30.28
N ASN A 691 -7.00 -3.35 -31.27
CA ASN A 691 -6.39 -3.58 -32.58
C ASN A 691 -6.56 -2.41 -33.58
N VAL A 692 -7.08 -1.28 -33.11
CA VAL A 692 -7.37 -0.09 -33.92
C VAL A 692 -6.33 0.98 -33.63
N LEU A 693 -5.60 1.40 -34.67
CA LEU A 693 -4.79 2.62 -34.65
C LEU A 693 -5.71 3.85 -34.57
N ILE A 694 -5.62 4.63 -33.51
CA ILE A 694 -6.45 5.82 -33.29
C ILE A 694 -5.71 7.14 -33.54
N GLY A 695 -4.38 7.13 -33.58
CA GLY A 695 -3.54 8.29 -33.91
C GLY A 695 -2.05 7.94 -33.87
N GLY A 696 -1.18 8.94 -34.02
CA GLY A 696 0.24 8.74 -33.81
C GLY A 696 1.07 9.99 -34.10
N ASP A 697 2.18 10.12 -33.38
CA ASP A 697 3.06 11.28 -33.34
C ASP A 697 4.53 10.88 -33.58
N ALA A 698 5.37 11.86 -33.94
CA ALA A 698 6.80 11.65 -34.04
C ALA A 698 7.45 11.69 -32.64
N GLY A 699 8.24 10.67 -32.32
CA GLY A 699 9.00 10.60 -31.08
C GLY A 699 10.45 11.11 -31.24
N PRO A 700 11.30 10.95 -30.21
CA PRO A 700 12.71 11.32 -30.27
C PRO A 700 13.44 10.64 -31.43
N THR A 701 14.40 11.34 -32.04
CA THR A 701 15.36 10.73 -32.96
C THR A 701 16.54 10.20 -32.16
N LEU A 702 16.84 8.91 -32.28
CA LEU A 702 17.90 8.27 -31.52
C LEU A 702 19.29 8.73 -32.02
N PRO A 703 20.27 8.96 -31.13
CA PRO A 703 21.62 9.31 -31.58
C PRO A 703 22.29 8.11 -32.27
N ASN A 704 23.15 8.36 -33.26
CA ASN A 704 23.73 7.30 -34.09
C ASN A 704 24.51 6.26 -33.26
N GLY A 705 24.08 4.99 -33.35
CA GLY A 705 24.67 3.85 -32.65
C GLY A 705 24.00 3.49 -31.33
N TRP A 706 23.06 4.31 -30.85
CA TRP A 706 22.18 3.98 -29.72
C TRP A 706 20.98 3.15 -30.19
N ILE A 707 20.54 2.25 -29.31
CA ILE A 707 19.40 1.35 -29.54
C ILE A 707 18.40 1.56 -28.40
N LEU A 708 17.11 1.68 -28.72
CA LEU A 708 16.04 1.61 -27.72
C LEU A 708 15.91 0.17 -27.23
N ILE A 709 16.04 -0.04 -25.92
CA ILE A 709 15.93 -1.37 -25.29
C ILE A 709 14.62 -1.54 -24.52
N GLY A 710 14.15 -0.49 -23.88
CA GLY A 710 12.87 -0.50 -23.18
C GLY A 710 12.23 0.87 -23.11
N VAL A 711 10.96 0.89 -22.74
CA VAL A 711 10.20 2.10 -22.48
C VAL A 711 9.46 1.96 -21.16
N GLY A 712 9.31 3.06 -20.44
CA GLY A 712 8.59 3.06 -19.17
C GLY A 712 8.85 4.26 -18.28
N ASP A 713 8.10 4.38 -17.20
CA ASP A 713 8.19 5.51 -16.27
C ASP A 713 9.42 5.31 -15.35
N PHE A 714 10.57 5.86 -15.74
CA PHE A 714 11.82 5.65 -14.99
C PHE A 714 11.98 6.66 -13.85
N ASP A 715 11.50 7.90 -14.00
CA ASP A 715 11.56 8.92 -12.95
C ASP A 715 10.28 9.06 -12.10
N ARG A 716 9.26 8.25 -12.40
CA ARG A 716 7.97 8.15 -11.70
C ARG A 716 7.11 9.42 -11.82
N ASP A 717 7.22 10.15 -12.93
CA ASP A 717 6.44 11.38 -13.20
C ASP A 717 5.02 11.11 -13.77
N GLY A 718 4.72 9.86 -14.15
CA GLY A 718 3.46 9.45 -14.77
C GLY A 718 3.48 9.45 -16.31
N HIS A 719 4.66 9.48 -16.92
CA HIS A 719 4.87 9.36 -18.36
C HIS A 719 5.76 8.15 -18.73
N THR A 720 5.77 7.78 -20.01
CA THR A 720 6.57 6.65 -20.51
C THR A 720 7.85 7.17 -21.19
N ASP A 721 8.99 6.93 -20.56
CA ASP A 721 10.33 7.30 -21.02
C ASP A 721 10.96 6.25 -21.94
N TYR A 722 12.17 6.53 -22.43
CA TYR A 722 12.96 5.62 -23.27
C TYR A 722 14.29 5.24 -22.59
N ALA A 723 14.55 3.95 -22.40
CA ALA A 723 15.87 3.41 -22.02
C ALA A 723 16.69 3.03 -23.26
N LEU A 724 17.83 3.68 -23.45
CA LEU A 724 18.76 3.46 -24.56
C LEU A 724 20.04 2.75 -24.12
N PHE A 725 20.62 1.98 -25.03
CA PHE A 725 21.91 1.30 -24.87
C PHE A 725 22.87 1.58 -26.05
N TYR A 726 24.17 1.68 -25.76
CA TYR A 726 25.24 1.85 -26.75
C TYR A 726 26.18 0.63 -26.74
N PRO A 727 25.94 -0.40 -27.58
CA PRO A 727 26.56 -1.72 -27.43
C PRO A 727 28.08 -1.77 -27.51
N SER A 728 28.72 -0.79 -28.16
CA SER A 728 30.19 -0.80 -28.34
C SER A 728 30.98 -0.24 -27.16
N SER A 729 30.34 0.48 -26.22
CA SER A 729 30.98 0.98 -24.99
C SER A 729 30.29 0.51 -23.70
N GLY A 730 29.08 -0.04 -23.79
CA GLY A 730 28.29 -0.43 -22.63
C GLY A 730 27.48 0.71 -22.00
N TYR A 731 27.53 1.93 -22.54
CA TYR A 731 26.78 3.06 -21.96
C TYR A 731 25.27 2.87 -22.10
N THR A 732 24.54 3.35 -21.11
CA THR A 732 23.08 3.45 -21.12
C THR A 732 22.67 4.90 -20.86
N ALA A 733 21.46 5.26 -21.29
CA ALA A 733 20.87 6.56 -21.03
C ALA A 733 19.35 6.41 -20.94
N ILE A 734 18.74 7.21 -20.08
CA ILE A 734 17.29 7.34 -19.98
C ILE A 734 16.92 8.70 -20.58
N LEU A 735 15.95 8.71 -21.46
CA LEU A 735 15.40 9.90 -22.10
C LEU A 735 14.01 10.11 -21.50
N TYR A 736 13.83 11.16 -20.70
CA TYR A 736 12.56 11.46 -20.05
C TYR A 736 11.58 12.12 -21.02
N LEU A 737 10.35 11.63 -21.09
CA LEU A 737 9.35 12.02 -22.09
C LEU A 737 8.06 12.52 -21.42
N SER A 738 7.34 13.43 -22.09
CA SER A 738 5.92 13.68 -21.81
C SER A 738 5.12 13.41 -23.08
N GLY A 739 4.35 12.32 -23.07
CA GLY A 739 3.85 11.69 -24.29
C GLY A 739 5.01 11.34 -25.24
N PRO A 740 4.98 11.71 -26.53
CA PRO A 740 6.08 11.48 -27.46
C PRO A 740 7.22 12.52 -27.36
N THR A 741 7.12 13.52 -26.47
CA THR A 741 8.02 14.69 -26.44
C THR A 741 9.16 14.49 -25.46
N LEU A 742 10.41 14.55 -25.93
CA LEU A 742 11.59 14.55 -25.06
C LEU A 742 11.62 15.81 -24.17
N ILE A 743 11.55 15.63 -22.85
CA ILE A 743 11.64 16.71 -21.85
C ILE A 743 12.98 16.74 -21.09
N GLY A 744 13.66 15.60 -20.99
CA GLY A 744 14.96 15.50 -20.30
C GLY A 744 15.75 14.26 -20.72
N ALA A 745 16.95 14.09 -20.16
CA ALA A 745 17.71 12.84 -20.26
C ALA A 745 18.77 12.74 -19.16
N ALA A 746 19.08 11.51 -18.75
CA ALA A 746 20.15 11.18 -17.81
C ALA A 746 21.02 10.02 -18.33
N TRP A 747 22.26 9.94 -17.83
CA TRP A 747 23.10 8.76 -18.06
C TRP A 747 22.71 7.66 -17.06
N GLY A 748 22.58 6.43 -17.55
CA GLY A 748 22.36 5.26 -16.72
C GLY A 748 23.66 4.50 -16.40
N PRO A 749 23.55 3.37 -15.69
CA PRO A 749 24.69 2.51 -15.36
C PRO A 749 25.42 1.98 -16.60
N THR A 750 26.75 2.04 -16.60
CA THR A 750 27.56 1.46 -17.70
C THR A 750 27.64 -0.06 -17.56
N VAL A 751 27.06 -0.76 -18.53
CA VAL A 751 27.05 -2.23 -18.61
C VAL A 751 28.47 -2.78 -18.77
N PRO A 752 28.89 -3.83 -18.03
CA PRO A 752 30.27 -4.30 -18.06
C PRO A 752 30.57 -5.06 -19.36
N SER A 753 31.82 -5.02 -19.81
CA SER A 753 32.25 -5.71 -21.03
C SER A 753 31.88 -7.21 -21.03
N GLY A 754 31.31 -7.68 -22.13
CA GLY A 754 30.80 -9.04 -22.28
C GLY A 754 29.34 -9.25 -21.85
N TRP A 755 28.70 -8.25 -21.26
CA TRP A 755 27.25 -8.17 -21.08
C TRP A 755 26.62 -7.21 -22.09
N VAL A 756 25.31 -7.36 -22.32
CA VAL A 756 24.45 -6.38 -23.02
C VAL A 756 23.24 -6.06 -22.15
N LEU A 757 22.74 -4.82 -22.21
CA LEU A 757 21.39 -4.52 -21.73
C LEU A 757 20.39 -5.14 -22.71
N LEU A 758 19.48 -5.97 -22.21
CA LEU A 758 18.57 -6.78 -23.02
C LEU A 758 17.12 -6.28 -22.92
N ALA A 759 16.70 -5.84 -21.74
CA ALA A 759 15.35 -5.36 -21.45
C ALA A 759 15.32 -4.63 -20.09
N THR A 760 14.16 -4.09 -19.70
CA THR A 760 13.93 -3.38 -18.44
C THR A 760 12.56 -3.71 -17.85
N ALA A 761 12.49 -4.07 -16.57
CA ALA A 761 11.25 -4.37 -15.85
C ALA A 761 11.48 -4.16 -14.35
N ASP A 762 10.42 -4.03 -13.55
CA ASP A 762 10.49 -3.96 -12.08
C ASP A 762 10.58 -5.38 -11.51
N PHE A 763 11.79 -5.90 -11.27
CA PHE A 763 11.96 -7.31 -10.86
C PHE A 763 11.83 -7.51 -9.36
N ASP A 764 12.25 -6.54 -8.54
CA ASP A 764 12.16 -6.64 -7.07
C ASP A 764 10.86 -6.06 -6.48
N GLY A 765 10.05 -5.38 -7.30
CA GLY A 765 8.74 -4.85 -6.93
C GLY A 765 8.80 -3.53 -6.17
N ASP A 766 9.91 -2.79 -6.26
CA ASP A 766 10.06 -1.49 -5.60
C ASP A 766 9.35 -0.33 -6.34
N GLY A 767 8.92 -0.57 -7.59
CA GLY A 767 8.28 0.39 -8.49
C GLY A 767 9.22 1.11 -9.46
N ASN A 768 10.51 0.77 -9.50
CA ASN A 768 11.48 1.27 -10.49
C ASN A 768 11.67 0.25 -11.61
N LEU A 769 12.16 0.71 -12.76
CA LEU A 769 12.51 -0.18 -13.86
C LEU A 769 14.00 -0.55 -13.81
N ASP A 770 14.25 -1.80 -13.46
CA ASP A 770 15.57 -2.40 -13.40
C ASP A 770 16.13 -2.73 -14.78
N TYR A 771 17.42 -3.06 -14.82
CA TYR A 771 18.13 -3.46 -16.02
C TYR A 771 18.35 -4.97 -16.07
N LEU A 772 17.78 -5.63 -17.09
CA LEU A 772 18.08 -7.02 -17.37
C LEU A 772 19.28 -7.13 -18.33
N LEU A 773 20.39 -7.64 -17.80
CA LEU A 773 21.62 -7.90 -18.53
C LEU A 773 21.70 -9.36 -19.01
N TYR A 774 22.36 -9.57 -20.16
CA TYR A 774 22.62 -10.91 -20.70
C TYR A 774 24.07 -11.09 -21.18
N LYS A 775 24.64 -12.28 -20.92
CA LYS A 775 25.98 -12.69 -21.35
C LYS A 775 25.92 -13.87 -22.30
N ALA A 776 26.05 -13.59 -23.59
CA ALA A 776 25.92 -14.60 -24.65
C ALA A 776 26.94 -15.75 -24.58
N SER A 777 28.13 -15.55 -23.99
CA SER A 777 29.16 -16.59 -23.87
C SER A 777 28.86 -17.65 -22.79
N THR A 778 27.94 -17.37 -21.87
CA THR A 778 27.54 -18.28 -20.77
C THR A 778 26.03 -18.52 -20.71
N LEU A 779 25.25 -17.86 -21.57
CA LEU A 779 23.78 -17.82 -21.55
C LEU A 779 23.18 -17.26 -20.24
N GLN A 780 23.96 -16.60 -19.39
CA GLN A 780 23.53 -16.09 -18.10
C GLN A 780 22.78 -14.77 -18.23
N THR A 781 21.74 -14.57 -17.42
CA THR A 781 21.21 -13.24 -17.12
C THR A 781 21.74 -12.69 -15.79
N ALA A 782 21.64 -11.38 -15.62
CA ALA A 782 21.79 -10.70 -14.34
C ALA A 782 20.81 -9.52 -14.30
N ILE A 783 20.16 -9.32 -13.16
CA ILE A 783 19.31 -8.17 -12.90
C ILE A 783 20.16 -7.14 -12.16
N TRP A 784 20.10 -5.90 -12.63
CA TRP A 784 20.67 -4.73 -12.00
C TRP A 784 19.52 -3.88 -11.50
N TYR A 785 19.37 -3.78 -10.19
CA TYR A 785 18.32 -2.98 -9.55
C TYR A 785 18.65 -1.50 -9.72
N LEU A 786 17.67 -0.70 -10.14
CA LEU A 786 17.85 0.74 -10.38
C LEU A 786 16.88 1.55 -9.51
N ASN A 787 17.29 2.75 -9.13
CA ASN A 787 16.39 3.82 -8.74
C ASN A 787 16.53 4.93 -9.79
N ASN A 788 15.52 5.06 -10.65
CA ASN A 788 15.59 5.83 -11.89
C ASN A 788 16.84 5.51 -12.73
N ASN A 789 17.82 6.41 -12.80
CA ASN A 789 19.04 6.24 -13.60
C ASN A 789 20.25 5.74 -12.77
N VAL A 790 20.05 5.43 -11.49
CA VAL A 790 21.11 5.06 -10.53
C VAL A 790 21.08 3.57 -10.25
N TYR A 791 22.21 2.88 -10.41
CA TYR A 791 22.38 1.48 -9.99
C TYR A 791 22.39 1.39 -8.46
N VAL A 792 21.48 0.61 -7.87
CA VAL A 792 21.40 0.39 -6.41
C VAL A 792 21.87 -1.00 -5.99
N GLY A 793 21.79 -2.00 -6.86
CA GLY A 793 22.24 -3.37 -6.56
C GLY A 793 22.12 -4.32 -7.74
N GLY A 794 22.34 -5.62 -7.53
CA GLY A 794 22.08 -6.59 -8.58
C GLY A 794 22.29 -8.04 -8.17
N ALA A 795 21.62 -8.95 -8.90
CA ALA A 795 21.64 -10.38 -8.68
C ALA A 795 21.84 -11.15 -10.00
N TYR A 796 22.33 -12.39 -9.92
CA TYR A 796 22.33 -13.28 -11.07
C TYR A 796 20.93 -13.89 -11.25
N GLY A 797 20.39 -13.78 -12.47
CA GLY A 797 19.14 -14.44 -12.85
C GLY A 797 19.39 -15.84 -13.46
N PRO A 798 18.36 -16.48 -14.02
CA PRO A 798 18.50 -17.81 -14.60
C PRO A 798 19.42 -17.83 -15.84
N THR A 799 20.03 -18.99 -16.07
CA THR A 799 20.75 -19.25 -17.32
C THR A 799 19.76 -19.74 -18.37
N LEU A 800 19.71 -19.06 -19.53
CA LEU A 800 18.79 -19.39 -20.61
C LEU A 800 19.16 -20.75 -21.25
N PRO A 801 18.19 -21.64 -21.54
CA PRO A 801 18.46 -22.90 -22.21
C PRO A 801 19.01 -22.70 -23.63
N ALA A 802 19.93 -23.56 -24.06
CA ALA A 802 20.52 -23.46 -25.40
C ALA A 802 19.47 -23.49 -26.52
N GLY A 803 19.55 -22.53 -27.46
CA GLY A 803 18.60 -22.38 -28.56
C GLY A 803 17.33 -21.57 -28.23
N TRP A 804 17.17 -21.15 -26.97
CA TRP A 804 16.15 -20.18 -26.55
C TRP A 804 16.76 -18.79 -26.39
N ILE A 805 15.96 -17.76 -26.70
CA ILE A 805 16.26 -16.36 -26.41
C ILE A 805 15.15 -15.82 -25.51
N LEU A 806 15.47 -14.84 -24.66
CA LEU A 806 14.44 -14.03 -24.01
C LEU A 806 13.76 -13.16 -25.08
N ALA A 807 12.43 -13.12 -25.06
CA ALA A 807 11.62 -12.28 -25.91
C ALA A 807 11.00 -11.11 -25.13
N ALA A 808 10.61 -11.32 -23.88
CA ALA A 808 10.28 -10.26 -22.92
C ALA A 808 10.56 -10.79 -21.50
N PRO A 809 11.14 -9.99 -20.59
CA PRO A 809 10.94 -10.17 -19.17
C PRO A 809 9.65 -9.51 -18.71
#